data_AF-A0A837HIT3-F1
#
_entry.id   AF-A0A837HIT3-F1
#
_cell.length_a   1.000
_cell.length_b   1.000
_cell.length_c   1.000
_cell.angle_alpha   90.00
_cell.angle_beta   90.00
_cell.angle_gamma   90.00
#
_symmetry.space_group_name_H-M   'P 1'
#
loop_
_entity.id
_entity.type
_entity.pdbx_description
1 polymer ?
#
loop_
_entity_poly.entity_id
_entity_poly.type
_entity_poly.pdbx_seq_one_letter_code
_entity_poly.pdbx_strand_id
1 'polypeptide(L)'
;SNTGGAQDQIETIVSFADAANKDFHLSPNDTAAKNAGADLSADANLPVTTDIDGQGRDAINGRLYDIGADQAATAIYYSVGQNTNDHKTGSPTVTIASGVATFSVAQTATNMGVGDKVTYNTTDVAYISSKTSTSVWNLVTATGGIPANITDSTVVSITHAYSSLSAAEAGAVDATHLNTTDLVAGNYQLNFPCYYDSGADTTTVTVSGYITSPSNNIKIYTPNNTTTEANNSQRHSGKWDDGRYVLRSGSMDLILANINYVYISGLQLDQTGNNSWFDGISVGGTNKGVDISNNIIKYTGGASSESGIIVENNVLSSSQVYIYNNIVYGWSKGIGIGNYFDNSAFVYNNTLYGNSNCGISESSYYDIVAINNLSYNNGSYDYCTNGSAAINYSSLSNKNLSKDASALGANAKINQTVTFADAVNKDFHLSPSDTSAKNSGSDLSADSNFTFNTDIDGQTRNVTINAWDIGADEAATAIFYSVGQNTTSHETGAGTVTVDATARTATFSVAQTATNMGVGDLVTYTGGACYITNKTSTTVWGCQSAIGAAPTAVTDADVTSIAHAYASLSAAEAGAVDATHLNTADLVAGNYQLNFPCYYDSGADTTVKIYTPNNTTTEVNVSQRHQGKATGVNYLINPSTNGNAIALNIPYVKLVGLEITDFGNPGFASSALYFPGIKYITIDSNYIHDEFPSNNGTGISANGSTAGGAYISNNIINNVNNGMNLDSWSGVNSYAYNNTLRLIASVGFRHSTIGQAVLKNNITQNCGDGFLGTFNVTSDYNISDLAADAPGANSKNSTTVAFADAANKDFHLSPTDTAARNFGVDLSSDSSYLFTTDIDNQTRPSSSSTIWDIGADEAAAPIYYSVGQSVADLKIGTPTITITSGILELGIG
;
A
#
# COMPACT_ATOMS: atom_id res chain seq x y z
N SER A 1 -52.11 -4.56 10.02
CA SER A 1 -52.49 -5.58 9.01
C SER A 1 -52.69 -4.86 7.69
N ASN A 2 -51.58 -4.53 7.03
CA ASN A 2 -51.61 -3.77 5.79
C ASN A 2 -51.56 -4.76 4.63
N THR A 3 -52.73 -5.19 4.17
CA THR A 3 -52.86 -5.78 2.84
C THR A 3 -53.11 -4.62 1.88
N GLY A 4 -52.02 -4.10 1.31
CA GLY A 4 -52.10 -3.14 0.20
C GLY A 4 -52.62 -3.80 -1.07
N GLY A 5 -52.50 -3.10 -2.19
CA GLY A 5 -52.59 -3.69 -3.52
C GLY A 5 -51.54 -4.80 -3.72
N ALA A 6 -51.77 -5.67 -4.70
CA ALA A 6 -50.92 -6.85 -4.95
C ALA A 6 -49.52 -6.53 -5.52
N GLN A 7 -49.17 -5.25 -5.65
CA GLN A 7 -47.85 -4.75 -6.05
C GLN A 7 -47.35 -3.62 -5.13
N ASP A 8 -48.04 -3.37 -4.00
CA ASP A 8 -47.61 -2.36 -3.03
C ASP A 8 -46.34 -2.86 -2.33
N GLN A 9 -45.29 -2.04 -2.31
CA GLN A 9 -44.08 -2.31 -1.55
C GLN A 9 -44.34 -2.01 -0.07
N ILE A 10 -44.27 -3.04 0.78
CA ILE A 10 -44.66 -2.98 2.19
C ILE A 10 -43.49 -3.45 3.06
N GLU A 11 -43.16 -2.67 4.09
CA GLU A 11 -42.03 -2.91 5.02
C GLU A 11 -40.65 -2.94 4.32
N THR A 12 -40.57 -2.49 3.07
CA THR A 12 -39.34 -2.25 2.32
C THR A 12 -38.65 -0.96 2.73
N ILE A 13 -37.31 -0.94 2.73
CA ILE A 13 -36.50 0.27 2.94
C ILE A 13 -36.20 0.91 1.58
N VAL A 14 -36.42 2.22 1.47
CA VAL A 14 -36.05 3.03 0.30
C VAL A 14 -34.82 3.88 0.65
N SER A 15 -33.85 3.92 -0.27
CA SER A 15 -32.60 4.65 -0.13
C SER A 15 -32.62 5.93 -0.96
N PHE A 16 -32.34 7.08 -0.36
CA PHE A 16 -32.22 8.37 -1.06
C PHE A 16 -30.74 8.70 -1.37
N ALA A 17 -30.50 9.72 -2.20
CA ALA A 17 -29.16 10.17 -2.55
C ALA A 17 -28.41 10.77 -1.34
N ASP A 18 -29.00 11.75 -0.64
CA ASP A 18 -28.48 12.29 0.63
C ASP A 18 -29.60 12.82 1.54
N ALA A 19 -30.28 11.90 2.22
CA ALA A 19 -31.33 12.24 3.18
C ALA A 19 -30.84 13.05 4.39
N ALA A 20 -29.53 13.10 4.68
CA ALA A 20 -28.99 13.87 5.79
C ALA A 20 -28.96 15.37 5.47
N ASN A 21 -28.54 15.72 4.25
CA ASN A 21 -28.63 17.09 3.73
C ASN A 21 -30.01 17.44 3.13
N LYS A 22 -30.99 16.51 3.22
CA LYS A 22 -32.38 16.61 2.76
C LYS A 22 -32.54 16.53 1.24
N ASP A 23 -31.57 15.93 0.56
CA ASP A 23 -31.76 15.41 -0.78
C ASP A 23 -32.58 14.12 -0.69
N PHE A 24 -33.78 14.15 -1.29
CA PHE A 24 -34.71 13.03 -1.34
C PHE A 24 -34.92 12.52 -2.78
N HIS A 25 -33.96 12.75 -3.68
CA HIS A 25 -33.88 11.99 -4.93
C HIS A 25 -33.55 10.54 -4.60
N LEU A 26 -34.03 9.61 -5.41
CA LEU A 26 -33.89 8.19 -5.19
C LEU A 26 -32.45 7.75 -5.50
N SER A 27 -31.87 6.94 -4.62
CA SER A 27 -30.51 6.45 -4.81
C SER A 27 -30.42 5.61 -6.09
N PRO A 28 -29.42 5.81 -6.96
CA PRO A 28 -29.20 4.93 -8.11
C PRO A 28 -28.99 3.46 -7.75
N ASN A 29 -28.66 3.17 -6.49
CA ASN A 29 -28.45 1.83 -5.91
C ASN A 29 -29.68 1.28 -5.16
N ASP A 30 -30.81 2.01 -5.12
CA ASP A 30 -32.04 1.51 -4.52
C ASP A 30 -32.59 0.29 -5.29
N THR A 31 -33.24 -0.62 -4.55
CA THR A 31 -33.77 -1.89 -5.09
C THR A 31 -35.25 -2.14 -4.74
N ALA A 32 -35.91 -1.18 -4.09
CA ALA A 32 -37.29 -1.30 -3.61
C ALA A 32 -38.27 -0.41 -4.39
N ALA A 33 -37.84 0.82 -4.70
CA ALA A 33 -38.59 1.80 -5.49
C ALA A 33 -38.09 1.91 -6.93
N LYS A 34 -36.78 1.71 -7.18
CA LYS A 34 -36.17 1.85 -8.50
C LYS A 34 -36.66 0.76 -9.46
N ASN A 35 -37.17 1.16 -10.63
CA ASN A 35 -37.81 0.31 -11.64
C ASN A 35 -38.93 -0.60 -11.07
N ALA A 36 -39.66 -0.16 -10.04
CA ALA A 36 -40.66 -0.98 -9.33
C ALA A 36 -42.12 -0.48 -9.45
N GLY A 37 -42.34 0.69 -10.06
CA GLY A 37 -43.66 1.32 -10.24
C GLY A 37 -44.38 0.91 -11.52
N ALA A 38 -45.50 1.58 -11.81
CA ALA A 38 -46.25 1.43 -13.05
C ALA A 38 -45.95 2.57 -14.03
N ASP A 39 -45.94 2.29 -15.33
CA ASP A 39 -45.95 3.33 -16.36
C ASP A 39 -47.26 4.12 -16.31
N LEU A 40 -47.16 5.44 -16.08
CA LEU A 40 -48.29 6.38 -16.02
C LEU A 40 -48.30 7.37 -17.20
N SER A 41 -47.45 7.19 -18.21
CA SER A 41 -47.39 8.04 -19.41
C SER A 41 -48.72 8.10 -20.19
N ALA A 42 -49.54 7.05 -20.06
CA ALA A 42 -50.79 6.86 -20.77
C ALA A 42 -52.03 6.77 -19.85
N ASP A 43 -51.94 7.19 -18.57
CA ASP A 43 -53.14 7.23 -17.70
C ASP A 43 -54.20 8.21 -18.25
N ALA A 44 -55.47 7.79 -18.23
CA ALA A 44 -56.56 8.53 -18.85
C ALA A 44 -57.03 9.78 -18.05
N ASN A 45 -56.54 9.97 -16.81
CA ASN A 45 -56.93 11.04 -15.90
C ASN A 45 -55.77 12.00 -15.63
N LEU A 46 -54.55 11.47 -15.45
CA LEU A 46 -53.33 12.21 -15.21
C LEU A 46 -52.12 11.51 -15.86
N PRO A 47 -51.86 11.76 -17.15
CA PRO A 47 -50.60 11.35 -17.78
C PRO A 47 -49.41 11.97 -17.02
N VAL A 48 -48.50 11.13 -16.53
CA VAL A 48 -47.25 11.57 -15.89
C VAL A 48 -46.09 11.13 -16.77
N THR A 49 -45.43 12.06 -17.45
CA THR A 49 -44.33 11.76 -18.39
C THR A 49 -42.95 12.23 -17.89
N THR A 50 -42.92 13.03 -16.83
CA THR A 50 -41.70 13.54 -16.19
C THR A 50 -41.75 13.35 -14.68
N ASP A 51 -40.61 13.49 -14.03
CA ASP A 51 -40.47 13.54 -12.57
C ASP A 51 -40.57 14.97 -12.01
N ILE A 52 -40.13 15.14 -10.75
CA ILE A 52 -40.13 16.40 -10.00
C ILE A 52 -39.16 17.46 -10.55
N ASP A 53 -38.06 17.02 -11.19
CA ASP A 53 -37.06 17.90 -11.82
C ASP A 53 -37.43 18.25 -13.26
N GLY A 54 -38.35 17.49 -13.86
CA GLY A 54 -38.73 17.60 -15.27
C GLY A 54 -37.95 16.67 -16.19
N GLN A 55 -37.18 15.72 -15.64
CA GLN A 55 -36.49 14.68 -16.42
C GLN A 55 -37.52 13.64 -16.90
N GLY A 56 -37.21 12.94 -17.99
CA GLY A 56 -38.12 11.94 -18.57
C GLY A 56 -38.27 10.69 -17.69
N ARG A 57 -39.50 10.17 -17.56
CA ARG A 57 -39.76 8.88 -16.88
C ARG A 57 -39.65 7.69 -17.83
N ASP A 58 -38.78 6.74 -17.48
CA ASP A 58 -38.06 5.87 -18.43
C ASP A 58 -38.82 4.60 -18.90
N ALA A 59 -40.13 4.69 -19.11
CA ALA A 59 -40.92 3.58 -19.68
C ALA A 59 -40.53 3.26 -21.13
N ILE A 60 -39.90 4.20 -21.83
CA ILE A 60 -39.57 4.13 -23.26
C ILE A 60 -38.44 3.11 -23.52
N ASN A 61 -37.54 2.86 -22.56
CA ASN A 61 -36.43 1.91 -22.69
C ASN A 61 -36.75 0.50 -22.12
N GLY A 62 -38.02 0.16 -21.94
CA GLY A 62 -38.46 -1.15 -21.43
C GLY A 62 -38.25 -1.35 -19.93
N ARG A 63 -37.99 -0.26 -19.20
CA ARG A 63 -37.93 -0.22 -17.74
C ARG A 63 -39.26 0.27 -17.17
N LEU A 64 -39.47 0.04 -15.88
CA LEU A 64 -40.64 0.57 -15.16
C LEU A 64 -40.30 1.93 -14.53
N TYR A 65 -41.32 2.70 -14.19
CA TYR A 65 -41.15 3.94 -13.43
C TYR A 65 -40.60 3.65 -12.03
N ASP A 66 -39.91 4.63 -11.45
CA ASP A 66 -39.53 4.59 -10.05
C ASP A 66 -40.70 4.98 -9.14
N ILE A 67 -40.85 4.30 -8.01
CA ILE A 67 -41.89 4.58 -7.01
C ILE A 67 -41.53 5.85 -6.22
N GLY A 68 -41.98 7.00 -6.70
CA GLY A 68 -41.77 8.28 -6.03
C GLY A 68 -42.18 9.48 -6.88
N ALA A 69 -41.82 10.68 -6.42
CA ALA A 69 -41.91 11.90 -7.23
C ALA A 69 -40.71 12.03 -8.19
N ASP A 70 -39.59 11.38 -7.85
CA ASP A 70 -38.32 11.34 -8.58
C ASP A 70 -38.20 10.14 -9.56
N GLN A 71 -37.21 10.16 -10.45
CA GLN A 71 -36.77 9.04 -11.29
C GLN A 71 -35.23 8.97 -11.30
N ALA A 72 -34.65 7.96 -10.66
CA ALA A 72 -33.20 7.84 -10.48
C ALA A 72 -32.48 7.58 -11.81
N ALA A 73 -31.41 8.35 -12.04
CA ALA A 73 -30.67 8.37 -13.29
C ALA A 73 -30.21 6.99 -13.78
N THR A 74 -30.33 6.80 -15.09
CA THR A 74 -29.90 5.62 -15.81
C THR A 74 -28.38 5.66 -15.98
N ALA A 75 -27.67 4.82 -15.22
CA ALA A 75 -26.22 4.69 -15.31
C ALA A 75 -25.83 3.94 -16.60
N ILE A 76 -25.07 4.64 -17.44
CA ILE A 76 -24.54 4.19 -18.73
C ILE A 76 -23.04 4.00 -18.59
N TYR A 77 -22.49 2.89 -19.10
CA TYR A 77 -21.08 2.56 -18.99
C TYR A 77 -20.50 2.25 -20.37
N TYR A 78 -19.41 2.92 -20.74
CA TYR A 78 -18.63 2.62 -21.94
C TYR A 78 -17.15 2.44 -21.57
N SER A 79 -16.65 1.21 -21.60
CA SER A 79 -15.30 0.93 -21.10
C SER A 79 -14.19 1.40 -22.03
N VAL A 80 -13.10 1.85 -21.41
CA VAL A 80 -11.92 2.39 -22.06
C VAL A 80 -10.72 1.51 -21.73
N GLY A 81 -10.15 0.87 -22.75
CA GLY A 81 -8.81 0.29 -22.70
C GLY A 81 -7.84 1.04 -23.61
N GLN A 82 -6.64 0.49 -23.80
CA GLN A 82 -5.69 0.92 -24.85
C GLN A 82 -5.88 0.11 -26.14
N ASN A 83 -6.73 -0.93 -26.12
CA ASN A 83 -7.16 -1.66 -27.30
C ASN A 83 -8.61 -2.18 -27.12
N THR A 84 -9.13 -2.88 -28.14
CA THR A 84 -10.44 -3.55 -28.10
C THR A 84 -10.30 -5.03 -28.44
N ASN A 85 -9.30 -5.69 -27.85
CA ASN A 85 -9.12 -7.14 -27.99
C ASN A 85 -10.26 -7.91 -27.30
N ASP A 86 -10.33 -9.21 -27.58
CA ASP A 86 -11.38 -10.09 -27.05
C ASP A 86 -10.96 -10.72 -25.70
N HIS A 87 -11.68 -10.33 -24.65
CA HIS A 87 -11.52 -10.77 -23.27
C HIS A 87 -12.18 -12.13 -22.99
N LYS A 88 -12.96 -12.68 -23.94
CA LYS A 88 -13.78 -13.86 -23.65
C LYS A 88 -12.93 -15.09 -23.31
N THR A 89 -13.26 -15.73 -22.21
CA THR A 89 -12.55 -16.89 -21.67
C THR A 89 -13.10 -18.17 -22.31
N GLY A 90 -12.31 -18.78 -23.20
CA GLY A 90 -12.67 -20.01 -23.92
C GLY A 90 -13.66 -19.76 -25.06
N SER A 91 -14.66 -20.66 -25.18
CA SER A 91 -15.74 -20.56 -26.18
C SER A 91 -17.11 -20.53 -25.49
N PRO A 92 -17.46 -19.46 -24.75
CA PRO A 92 -18.68 -19.40 -23.98
C PRO A 92 -19.94 -19.24 -24.85
N THR A 93 -21.04 -19.78 -24.34
CA THR A 93 -22.40 -19.34 -24.66
C THR A 93 -22.93 -18.43 -23.56
N VAL A 94 -23.93 -17.62 -23.88
CA VAL A 94 -24.65 -16.74 -22.94
C VAL A 94 -26.16 -16.98 -23.03
N THR A 95 -26.78 -17.04 -21.86
CA THR A 95 -28.24 -16.97 -21.68
C THR A 95 -28.56 -15.65 -20.98
N ILE A 96 -29.43 -14.83 -21.57
CA ILE A 96 -29.84 -13.53 -21.03
C ILE A 96 -31.32 -13.62 -20.63
N ALA A 97 -31.64 -13.25 -19.39
CA ALA A 97 -33.00 -13.17 -18.88
C ALA A 97 -33.20 -11.86 -18.09
N SER A 98 -34.03 -10.95 -18.61
CA SER A 98 -34.28 -9.61 -18.05
C SER A 98 -32.98 -8.83 -17.78
N GLY A 99 -32.04 -8.86 -18.73
CA GLY A 99 -30.72 -8.26 -18.61
C GLY A 99 -29.69 -9.07 -17.83
N VAL A 100 -30.09 -10.05 -17.01
CA VAL A 100 -29.13 -10.93 -16.30
C VAL A 100 -28.53 -11.93 -17.30
N ALA A 101 -27.23 -11.81 -17.57
CA ALA A 101 -26.48 -12.70 -18.44
C ALA A 101 -25.71 -13.75 -17.64
N THR A 102 -25.99 -15.02 -17.94
CA THR A 102 -25.26 -16.19 -17.42
C THR A 102 -24.41 -16.78 -18.53
N PHE A 103 -23.08 -16.83 -18.31
CA PHE A 103 -22.11 -17.42 -19.23
C PHE A 103 -21.82 -18.88 -18.86
N SER A 104 -21.76 -19.77 -19.85
CA SER A 104 -21.47 -21.21 -19.63
C SER A 104 -19.99 -21.50 -19.31
N VAL A 105 -19.11 -20.52 -19.43
CA VAL A 105 -17.73 -20.53 -18.92
C VAL A 105 -17.53 -19.27 -18.07
N ALA A 106 -16.86 -19.37 -16.92
CA ALA A 106 -16.49 -18.20 -16.13
C ALA A 106 -15.56 -17.28 -16.93
N GLN A 107 -15.88 -15.98 -16.98
CA GLN A 107 -15.09 -14.98 -17.70
C GLN A 107 -14.10 -14.33 -16.73
N THR A 108 -12.80 -14.58 -16.92
CA THR A 108 -11.75 -14.33 -15.91
C THR A 108 -10.63 -13.40 -16.37
N ALA A 109 -10.81 -12.68 -17.49
CA ALA A 109 -9.87 -11.65 -17.92
C ALA A 109 -9.78 -10.54 -16.86
N THR A 110 -8.56 -10.12 -16.50
CA THR A 110 -8.30 -9.23 -15.35
C THR A 110 -8.71 -7.78 -15.60
N ASN A 111 -8.74 -7.38 -16.88
CA ASN A 111 -9.17 -6.09 -17.39
C ASN A 111 -10.67 -6.05 -17.79
N MET A 112 -11.43 -7.11 -17.53
CA MET A 112 -12.86 -7.16 -17.88
C MET A 112 -13.74 -6.56 -16.75
N GLY A 113 -14.76 -5.80 -17.14
CA GLY A 113 -15.76 -5.28 -16.20
C GLY A 113 -16.88 -4.44 -16.83
N VAL A 114 -17.51 -3.59 -16.02
CA VAL A 114 -18.52 -2.61 -16.44
C VAL A 114 -18.06 -1.76 -17.63
N GLY A 115 -19.00 -1.54 -18.55
CA GLY A 115 -18.79 -0.88 -19.84
C GLY A 115 -18.31 -1.79 -20.97
N ASP A 116 -17.90 -3.04 -20.70
CA ASP A 116 -17.47 -3.96 -21.75
C ASP A 116 -18.62 -4.39 -22.65
N LYS A 117 -18.32 -4.38 -23.96
CA LYS A 117 -19.22 -4.66 -25.06
C LYS A 117 -19.24 -6.17 -25.34
N VAL A 118 -20.31 -6.83 -24.89
CA VAL A 118 -20.59 -8.24 -25.17
C VAL A 118 -21.31 -8.33 -26.52
N THR A 119 -20.65 -8.96 -27.50
CA THR A 119 -21.25 -9.27 -28.80
C THR A 119 -21.69 -10.74 -28.82
N TYR A 120 -22.94 -11.01 -29.16
CA TYR A 120 -23.55 -12.34 -29.15
C TYR A 120 -24.49 -12.51 -30.35
N ASN A 121 -25.08 -13.70 -30.55
CA ASN A 121 -26.03 -13.97 -31.64
C ASN A 121 -25.57 -13.50 -33.04
N THR A 122 -24.27 -13.65 -33.35
CA THR A 122 -23.58 -13.11 -34.54
C THR A 122 -23.36 -11.58 -34.53
N THR A 123 -24.37 -10.76 -34.22
CA THR A 123 -24.28 -9.29 -34.34
C THR A 123 -24.96 -8.50 -33.23
N ASP A 124 -25.64 -9.14 -32.29
CA ASP A 124 -26.35 -8.44 -31.21
C ASP A 124 -25.35 -7.97 -30.15
N VAL A 125 -25.59 -6.78 -29.60
CA VAL A 125 -24.65 -6.10 -28.68
C VAL A 125 -25.37 -5.68 -27.40
N ALA A 126 -24.72 -5.91 -26.27
CA ALA A 126 -25.08 -5.35 -24.97
C ALA A 126 -23.81 -5.02 -24.16
N TYR A 127 -23.94 -4.18 -23.14
CA TYR A 127 -22.83 -3.64 -22.35
C TYR A 127 -22.96 -4.06 -20.89
N ILE A 128 -21.86 -4.40 -20.23
CA ILE A 128 -21.88 -4.79 -18.82
C ILE A 128 -22.24 -3.59 -17.94
N SER A 129 -23.31 -3.71 -17.15
CA SER A 129 -23.74 -2.69 -16.17
C SER A 129 -23.41 -3.05 -14.73
N SER A 130 -23.31 -4.34 -14.39
CA SER A 130 -22.71 -4.78 -13.13
C SER A 130 -22.24 -6.24 -13.18
N LYS A 131 -21.41 -6.61 -12.22
CA LYS A 131 -21.00 -7.99 -11.91
C LYS A 131 -21.90 -8.60 -10.83
N THR A 132 -21.97 -9.93 -10.79
CA THR A 132 -22.47 -10.73 -9.65
C THR A 132 -21.53 -11.92 -9.38
N SER A 133 -20.95 -12.51 -10.43
CA SER A 133 -19.82 -13.44 -10.35
C SER A 133 -19.06 -13.42 -11.68
N THR A 134 -17.95 -14.14 -11.81
CA THR A 134 -17.26 -14.31 -13.11
C THR A 134 -18.14 -14.98 -14.17
N SER A 135 -19.17 -15.73 -13.79
CA SER A 135 -20.15 -16.35 -14.72
C SER A 135 -21.47 -15.59 -14.85
N VAL A 136 -21.75 -14.58 -14.02
CA VAL A 136 -23.06 -13.89 -13.97
C VAL A 136 -22.85 -12.37 -13.89
N TRP A 137 -23.35 -11.67 -14.90
CA TRP A 137 -23.21 -10.22 -15.08
C TRP A 137 -24.54 -9.64 -15.53
N ASN A 138 -24.83 -8.40 -15.17
CA ASN A 138 -25.97 -7.66 -15.70
C ASN A 138 -25.56 -6.90 -16.97
N LEU A 139 -26.40 -6.96 -18.00
CA LEU A 139 -26.19 -6.30 -19.28
C LEU A 139 -27.30 -5.28 -19.58
N VAL A 140 -26.93 -4.19 -20.25
CA VAL A 140 -27.84 -3.16 -20.77
C VAL A 140 -27.64 -2.95 -22.28
N THR A 141 -28.61 -2.32 -22.96
CA THR A 141 -28.39 -1.75 -24.30
C THR A 141 -27.41 -0.58 -24.20
N ALA A 142 -26.93 -0.06 -25.35
CA ALA A 142 -26.09 1.14 -25.39
C ALA A 142 -26.73 2.37 -24.71
N THR A 143 -28.07 2.39 -24.57
CA THR A 143 -28.88 3.44 -23.93
C THR A 143 -29.45 3.05 -22.56
N GLY A 144 -28.95 1.99 -21.91
CA GLY A 144 -29.36 1.63 -20.55
C GLY A 144 -30.71 0.88 -20.43
N GLY A 145 -31.30 0.48 -21.56
CA GLY A 145 -32.49 -0.37 -21.62
C GLY A 145 -32.16 -1.85 -21.41
N ILE A 146 -33.20 -2.68 -21.26
CA ILE A 146 -33.05 -4.12 -20.99
C ILE A 146 -32.81 -4.89 -22.32
N PRO A 147 -31.71 -5.65 -22.49
CA PRO A 147 -31.48 -6.48 -23.67
C PRO A 147 -32.52 -7.59 -23.83
N ALA A 148 -32.78 -8.00 -25.08
CA ALA A 148 -33.72 -9.06 -25.39
C ALA A 148 -33.30 -10.42 -24.80
N ASN A 149 -34.28 -11.16 -24.27
CA ASN A 149 -34.02 -12.49 -23.71
C ASN A 149 -33.52 -13.46 -24.79
N ILE A 150 -32.48 -14.23 -24.48
CA ILE A 150 -31.89 -15.24 -25.36
C ILE A 150 -31.36 -16.43 -24.55
N THR A 151 -31.23 -17.60 -25.17
CA THR A 151 -30.76 -18.83 -24.50
C THR A 151 -29.66 -19.49 -25.30
N ASP A 152 -28.58 -19.86 -24.61
CA ASP A 152 -27.40 -20.58 -25.11
C ASP A 152 -26.79 -20.03 -26.42
N SER A 153 -26.84 -18.70 -26.59
CA SER A 153 -26.30 -18.03 -27.77
C SER A 153 -24.78 -17.95 -27.71
N THR A 154 -24.10 -18.18 -28.84
CA THR A 154 -22.63 -18.06 -28.92
C THR A 154 -22.18 -16.63 -28.64
N VAL A 155 -21.24 -16.46 -27.71
CA VAL A 155 -20.55 -15.17 -27.49
C VAL A 155 -19.51 -15.00 -28.60
N VAL A 156 -19.68 -13.96 -29.41
CA VAL A 156 -18.79 -13.61 -30.52
C VAL A 156 -17.51 -12.98 -29.96
N SER A 157 -17.65 -12.01 -29.04
CA SER A 157 -16.54 -11.37 -28.33
C SER A 157 -17.04 -10.66 -27.06
N ILE A 158 -16.11 -10.40 -26.14
CA ILE A 158 -16.26 -9.42 -25.05
C ILE A 158 -15.09 -8.45 -25.23
N THR A 159 -15.34 -7.17 -25.51
CA THR A 159 -14.25 -6.20 -25.73
C THR A 159 -14.50 -4.92 -24.93
N HIS A 160 -13.48 -4.09 -24.75
CA HIS A 160 -13.73 -2.70 -24.38
C HIS A 160 -14.64 -1.99 -25.41
N ALA A 161 -15.37 -0.96 -24.97
CA ALA A 161 -16.16 -0.14 -25.87
C ALA A 161 -15.25 0.67 -26.81
N TYR A 162 -14.22 1.31 -26.25
CA TYR A 162 -13.27 2.20 -26.94
C TYR A 162 -11.80 1.93 -26.56
N SER A 163 -10.88 2.33 -27.43
CA SER A 163 -9.42 2.16 -27.27
C SER A 163 -8.66 3.42 -26.82
N SER A 164 -9.39 4.46 -26.40
CA SER A 164 -8.86 5.65 -25.71
C SER A 164 -10.01 6.43 -25.06
N LEU A 165 -9.71 7.19 -24.02
CA LEU A 165 -10.69 8.01 -23.32
C LEU A 165 -11.22 9.14 -24.21
N SER A 166 -10.34 9.71 -25.04
CA SER A 166 -10.69 10.68 -26.08
C SER A 166 -11.67 10.09 -27.12
N ALA A 167 -11.50 8.82 -27.52
CA ALA A 167 -12.45 8.16 -28.42
C ALA A 167 -13.80 7.85 -27.75
N ALA A 168 -13.81 7.62 -26.43
CA ALA A 168 -15.04 7.38 -25.67
C ALA A 168 -15.87 8.65 -25.47
N GLU A 169 -15.23 9.77 -25.13
CA GLU A 169 -15.89 11.08 -24.98
C GLU A 169 -16.58 11.52 -26.28
N ALA A 170 -15.89 11.38 -27.42
CA ALA A 170 -16.43 11.70 -28.74
C ALA A 170 -17.43 10.66 -29.26
N GLY A 171 -17.29 9.39 -28.86
CA GLY A 171 -18.13 8.28 -29.31
C GLY A 171 -19.45 8.14 -28.56
N ALA A 172 -19.52 8.53 -27.29
CA ALA A 172 -20.70 8.37 -26.44
C ALA A 172 -21.97 9.01 -27.02
N VAL A 173 -21.83 10.03 -27.87
CA VAL A 173 -22.92 10.78 -28.51
C VAL A 173 -23.22 10.34 -29.94
N ASP A 174 -22.61 9.25 -30.43
CA ASP A 174 -22.88 8.74 -31.78
C ASP A 174 -24.26 8.05 -31.89
N ALA A 175 -24.69 7.81 -33.13
CA ALA A 175 -26.02 7.26 -33.46
C ALA A 175 -26.23 5.77 -33.07
N THR A 176 -25.23 5.13 -32.47
CA THR A 176 -25.29 3.78 -31.89
C THR A 176 -25.07 3.74 -30.37
N HIS A 177 -24.77 4.89 -29.76
CA HIS A 177 -24.62 5.09 -28.31
C HIS A 177 -25.76 6.00 -27.80
N LEU A 178 -25.51 7.05 -27.01
CA LEU A 178 -26.59 7.90 -26.46
C LEU A 178 -27.32 8.74 -27.51
N ASN A 179 -26.64 9.12 -28.60
CA ASN A 179 -27.19 10.00 -29.64
C ASN A 179 -27.76 11.34 -29.09
N THR A 180 -27.31 11.79 -27.92
CA THR A 180 -27.67 13.05 -27.27
C THR A 180 -26.53 13.57 -26.40
N THR A 181 -26.35 14.90 -26.34
CA THR A 181 -25.49 15.58 -25.35
C THR A 181 -26.28 16.05 -24.12
N ASP A 182 -27.61 16.03 -24.16
CA ASP A 182 -28.44 16.41 -23.02
C ASP A 182 -28.70 15.19 -22.12
N LEU A 183 -27.90 15.08 -21.06
CA LEU A 183 -28.00 13.98 -20.09
C LEU A 183 -29.15 14.20 -19.11
N VAL A 184 -29.65 15.43 -18.96
CA VAL A 184 -30.77 15.77 -18.07
C VAL A 184 -32.10 15.40 -18.73
N ALA A 185 -32.32 15.82 -19.98
CA ALA A 185 -33.51 15.45 -20.73
C ALA A 185 -33.59 13.93 -21.00
N GLY A 186 -32.43 13.26 -21.14
CA GLY A 186 -32.33 11.81 -21.26
C GLY A 186 -32.34 11.02 -19.94
N ASN A 187 -32.25 11.71 -18.80
CA ASN A 187 -32.07 11.13 -17.46
C ASN A 187 -30.93 10.08 -17.37
N TYR A 188 -29.75 10.44 -17.88
CA TYR A 188 -28.56 9.57 -17.94
C TYR A 188 -27.46 10.03 -16.98
N GLN A 189 -26.70 9.07 -16.46
CA GLN A 189 -25.38 9.29 -15.84
C GLN A 189 -24.35 8.55 -16.68
N LEU A 190 -23.36 9.26 -17.24
CA LEU A 190 -22.42 8.72 -18.22
C LEU A 190 -21.10 8.35 -17.54
N ASN A 191 -20.69 7.08 -17.66
CA ASN A 191 -19.52 6.54 -17.00
C ASN A 191 -18.52 6.01 -18.03
N PHE A 192 -17.27 6.46 -17.89
CA PHE A 192 -16.10 5.99 -18.62
C PHE A 192 -15.18 5.22 -17.66
N PRO A 193 -15.46 3.94 -17.40
CA PRO A 193 -14.57 3.07 -16.63
C PRO A 193 -13.31 2.71 -17.44
N CYS A 194 -12.15 3.05 -16.89
CA CYS A 194 -10.83 2.93 -17.50
C CYS A 194 -10.06 1.68 -16.99
N TYR A 195 -9.47 0.91 -17.91
CA TYR A 195 -8.85 -0.39 -17.68
C TYR A 195 -7.43 -0.47 -18.29
N TYR A 196 -6.56 -1.30 -17.72
CA TYR A 196 -5.23 -1.55 -18.26
C TYR A 196 -5.17 -2.82 -19.11
N ASP A 197 -4.65 -2.68 -20.33
CA ASP A 197 -4.40 -3.79 -21.25
C ASP A 197 -2.91 -3.97 -21.55
N SER A 198 -2.25 -2.89 -21.99
CA SER A 198 -1.02 -3.01 -22.80
C SER A 198 -0.09 -1.79 -22.78
N GLY A 199 -0.45 -0.72 -22.08
CA GLY A 199 0.37 0.50 -22.02
C GLY A 199 -0.42 1.72 -21.57
N ALA A 200 0.01 2.91 -22.01
CA ALA A 200 -0.71 4.15 -21.76
C ALA A 200 -1.63 4.51 -22.94
N ASP A 201 -2.79 5.11 -22.65
CA ASP A 201 -3.46 5.99 -23.60
C ASP A 201 -2.56 7.22 -23.82
N THR A 202 -2.52 7.70 -25.06
CA THR A 202 -1.68 8.84 -25.49
C THR A 202 -2.50 10.02 -26.04
N THR A 203 -3.83 9.88 -26.09
CA THR A 203 -4.74 10.89 -26.64
C THR A 203 -5.41 11.68 -25.52
N THR A 204 -5.15 12.98 -25.46
CA THR A 204 -5.79 13.88 -24.49
C THR A 204 -7.29 14.02 -24.73
N VAL A 205 -8.05 14.29 -23.66
CA VAL A 205 -9.52 14.41 -23.71
C VAL A 205 -9.98 15.81 -23.29
N THR A 206 -11.04 16.30 -23.93
CA THR A 206 -11.72 17.55 -23.55
C THR A 206 -13.20 17.24 -23.39
N VAL A 207 -13.65 17.12 -22.14
CA VAL A 207 -15.05 16.80 -21.81
C VAL A 207 -15.88 18.07 -22.02
N SER A 208 -16.69 18.11 -23.07
CA SER A 208 -17.36 19.36 -23.48
C SER A 208 -18.71 19.18 -24.17
N GLY A 209 -19.56 20.22 -24.14
CA GLY A 209 -20.80 20.27 -24.93
C GLY A 209 -22.01 19.51 -24.37
N TYR A 210 -21.86 18.79 -23.26
CA TYR A 210 -22.96 18.13 -22.54
C TYR A 210 -23.77 19.09 -21.65
N ILE A 211 -25.04 18.76 -21.45
CA ILE A 211 -25.91 19.38 -20.43
C ILE A 211 -26.03 18.38 -19.27
N THR A 212 -25.65 18.81 -18.06
CA THR A 212 -25.46 17.97 -16.88
C THR A 212 -26.13 18.53 -15.61
N SER A 213 -26.39 17.65 -14.65
CA SER A 213 -26.91 17.98 -13.31
C SER A 213 -26.16 17.17 -12.23
N PRO A 214 -26.40 17.38 -10.92
CA PRO A 214 -25.84 16.54 -9.87
C PRO A 214 -26.14 15.05 -10.08
N SER A 215 -27.36 14.71 -10.50
CA SER A 215 -27.79 13.34 -10.81
C SER A 215 -27.27 12.87 -12.19
N ASN A 216 -27.31 13.77 -13.18
CA ASN A 216 -26.95 13.52 -14.58
C ASN A 216 -25.51 13.99 -14.86
N ASN A 217 -24.55 13.33 -14.23
CA ASN A 217 -23.14 13.67 -14.27
C ASN A 217 -22.30 12.77 -15.22
N ILE A 218 -21.05 13.17 -15.46
CA ILE A 218 -20.04 12.37 -16.17
C ILE A 218 -18.97 11.89 -15.18
N LYS A 219 -18.65 10.59 -15.20
CA LYS A 219 -17.58 9.98 -14.39
C LYS A 219 -16.50 9.39 -15.28
N ILE A 220 -15.24 9.73 -15.02
CA ILE A 220 -14.04 9.14 -15.63
C ILE A 220 -13.25 8.52 -14.48
N TYR A 221 -13.13 7.19 -14.46
CA TYR A 221 -12.54 6.54 -13.29
C TYR A 221 -11.97 5.16 -13.59
N THR A 222 -11.02 4.71 -12.76
CA THR A 222 -10.62 3.30 -12.72
C THR A 222 -11.55 2.51 -11.79
N PRO A 223 -12.29 1.48 -12.26
CA PRO A 223 -13.09 0.62 -11.39
C PRO A 223 -12.26 -0.04 -10.30
N ASN A 224 -12.76 -0.05 -9.06
CA ASN A 224 -12.07 -0.65 -7.93
C ASN A 224 -12.86 -1.78 -7.26
N ASN A 225 -14.18 -1.85 -7.47
CA ASN A 225 -15.01 -2.85 -6.81
C ASN A 225 -14.99 -4.19 -7.57
N THR A 226 -14.20 -5.14 -7.08
CA THR A 226 -14.05 -6.49 -7.66
C THR A 226 -15.29 -7.39 -7.47
N THR A 227 -16.32 -6.94 -6.74
CA THR A 227 -17.57 -7.68 -6.55
C THR A 227 -18.67 -7.23 -7.51
N THR A 228 -18.79 -5.92 -7.80
CA THR A 228 -19.87 -5.34 -8.62
C THR A 228 -19.42 -4.70 -9.93
N GLU A 229 -18.14 -4.39 -10.14
CA GLU A 229 -17.67 -3.67 -11.33
C GLU A 229 -16.76 -4.51 -12.24
N ALA A 230 -15.65 -5.02 -11.70
CA ALA A 230 -14.55 -5.57 -12.50
C ALA A 230 -14.05 -6.92 -11.97
N ASN A 231 -13.20 -7.60 -12.74
CA ASN A 231 -12.52 -8.80 -12.28
C ASN A 231 -11.38 -8.50 -11.30
N ASN A 232 -10.46 -7.60 -11.66
CA ASN A 232 -9.49 -7.00 -10.74
C ASN A 232 -9.71 -5.49 -10.63
N SER A 233 -9.27 -4.90 -9.52
CA SER A 233 -9.23 -3.43 -9.37
C SER A 233 -8.25 -2.82 -10.38
N GLN A 234 -8.71 -1.80 -11.11
CA GLN A 234 -7.91 -1.01 -12.03
C GLN A 234 -7.24 0.19 -11.34
N ARG A 235 -7.75 0.61 -10.17
CA ARG A 235 -7.19 1.72 -9.37
C ARG A 235 -5.84 1.34 -8.79
N HIS A 236 -4.87 2.25 -8.90
CA HIS A 236 -3.54 2.10 -8.31
C HIS A 236 -3.60 1.99 -6.78
N SER A 237 -2.55 1.46 -6.17
CA SER A 237 -2.43 1.31 -4.71
C SER A 237 -1.48 2.35 -4.15
N GLY A 238 -1.93 3.62 -4.09
CA GLY A 238 -1.21 4.79 -3.54
C GLY A 238 0.13 5.17 -4.18
N LYS A 239 0.65 4.33 -5.09
CA LYS A 239 1.95 4.42 -5.75
C LYS A 239 1.79 4.20 -7.25
N TRP A 240 2.65 4.84 -8.04
CA TRP A 240 2.67 4.65 -9.50
C TRP A 240 2.96 3.19 -9.88
N ASP A 241 2.07 2.62 -10.69
CA ASP A 241 2.08 1.24 -11.15
C ASP A 241 1.82 1.24 -12.67
N ASP A 242 2.86 1.07 -13.50
CA ASP A 242 2.71 1.03 -14.97
C ASP A 242 1.89 -0.19 -15.48
N GLY A 243 1.40 -1.06 -14.58
CA GLY A 243 0.40 -2.09 -14.84
C GLY A 243 -1.06 -1.66 -14.62
N ARG A 244 -1.34 -0.36 -14.42
CA ARG A 244 -2.70 0.23 -14.33
C ARG A 244 -2.94 1.27 -15.42
N TYR A 245 -4.18 1.73 -15.58
CA TYR A 245 -4.53 2.71 -16.61
C TYR A 245 -3.69 3.98 -16.45
N VAL A 246 -2.97 4.35 -17.52
CA VAL A 246 -2.18 5.58 -17.61
C VAL A 246 -2.69 6.39 -18.80
N LEU A 247 -2.94 7.68 -18.60
CA LEU A 247 -3.03 8.66 -19.70
C LEU A 247 -1.73 9.48 -19.72
N ARG A 248 -0.95 9.32 -20.80
CA ARG A 248 0.38 9.92 -20.97
C ARG A 248 0.48 10.61 -22.33
N SER A 249 0.48 11.93 -22.35
CA SER A 249 0.68 12.70 -23.58
C SER A 249 1.75 13.77 -23.42
N GLY A 250 2.08 14.43 -24.53
CA GLY A 250 3.04 15.54 -24.59
C GLY A 250 2.46 16.76 -25.29
N SER A 251 1.14 16.88 -25.32
CA SER A 251 0.37 17.83 -26.12
C SER A 251 -0.92 18.16 -25.38
N MET A 252 -1.20 19.45 -25.16
CA MET A 252 -2.38 19.94 -24.44
C MET A 252 -2.46 19.44 -22.98
N ASP A 253 -3.49 19.86 -22.26
CA ASP A 253 -3.85 19.28 -20.95
C ASP A 253 -4.28 17.83 -21.15
N LEU A 254 -3.92 16.93 -20.23
CA LEU A 254 -4.28 15.51 -20.40
C LEU A 254 -5.81 15.32 -20.33
N ILE A 255 -6.45 16.00 -19.37
CA ILE A 255 -7.90 16.07 -19.23
C ILE A 255 -8.32 17.53 -19.05
N LEU A 256 -9.15 18.05 -19.96
CA LEU A 256 -9.84 19.33 -19.80
C LEU A 256 -11.33 19.10 -19.51
N ALA A 257 -11.76 19.39 -18.27
CA ALA A 257 -13.15 19.32 -17.84
C ALA A 257 -13.83 20.68 -18.08
N ASN A 258 -14.55 20.81 -19.20
CA ASN A 258 -15.15 22.08 -19.64
C ASN A 258 -16.70 22.08 -19.60
N ILE A 259 -17.26 21.41 -18.58
CA ILE A 259 -18.68 21.40 -18.21
C ILE A 259 -18.82 21.24 -16.68
N ASN A 260 -20.04 21.36 -16.17
CA ASN A 260 -20.39 21.04 -14.79
C ASN A 260 -20.50 19.53 -14.55
N TYR A 261 -20.44 19.10 -13.28
CA TYR A 261 -20.79 17.75 -12.84
C TYR A 261 -19.94 16.67 -13.49
N VAL A 262 -18.62 16.77 -13.26
CA VAL A 262 -17.58 15.86 -13.78
C VAL A 262 -16.76 15.30 -12.62
N TYR A 263 -16.60 13.98 -12.57
CA TYR A 263 -15.87 13.26 -11.54
C TYR A 263 -14.68 12.52 -12.17
N ILE A 264 -13.45 12.77 -11.70
CA ILE A 264 -12.20 12.21 -12.23
C ILE A 264 -11.45 11.47 -11.11
N SER A 265 -11.46 10.13 -11.12
CA SER A 265 -11.03 9.35 -9.95
C SER A 265 -10.14 8.11 -10.20
N GLY A 266 -9.05 7.99 -9.44
CA GLY A 266 -8.17 6.81 -9.44
C GLY A 266 -7.23 6.68 -10.64
N LEU A 267 -7.12 7.71 -11.47
CA LEU A 267 -6.32 7.70 -12.69
C LEU A 267 -4.83 7.94 -12.41
N GLN A 268 -3.98 7.42 -13.30
CA GLN A 268 -2.58 7.79 -13.38
C GLN A 268 -2.34 8.70 -14.58
N LEU A 269 -1.81 9.89 -14.35
CA LEU A 269 -1.61 10.93 -15.37
C LEU A 269 -0.13 11.30 -15.47
N ASP A 270 0.42 11.33 -16.68
CA ASP A 270 1.85 11.59 -16.94
C ASP A 270 2.05 12.57 -18.10
N GLN A 271 2.28 13.85 -17.78
CA GLN A 271 2.52 14.87 -18.79
C GLN A 271 4.01 14.91 -19.16
N THR A 272 4.28 14.85 -20.46
CA THR A 272 5.63 14.77 -21.05
C THR A 272 6.00 15.99 -21.89
N GLY A 273 5.03 16.90 -22.11
CA GLY A 273 5.17 18.05 -23.01
C GLY A 273 5.80 19.28 -22.34
N ASN A 274 6.72 19.92 -23.06
CA ASN A 274 7.48 21.07 -22.57
C ASN A 274 6.76 22.41 -22.86
N ASN A 275 5.58 22.64 -22.28
CA ASN A 275 4.81 23.87 -22.46
C ASN A 275 4.13 24.31 -21.15
N SER A 276 4.12 25.62 -20.87
CA SER A 276 3.52 26.21 -19.67
C SER A 276 1.99 26.37 -19.76
N TRP A 277 1.34 25.67 -20.69
CA TRP A 277 -0.11 25.66 -20.91
C TRP A 277 -0.62 24.23 -21.11
N PHE A 278 0.16 23.24 -20.64
CA PHE A 278 -0.17 21.81 -20.67
C PHE A 278 -0.18 21.31 -19.22
N ASP A 279 -1.36 21.24 -18.65
CA ASP A 279 -1.60 20.80 -17.27
C ASP A 279 -1.90 19.28 -17.22
N GLY A 280 -2.02 18.74 -16.00
CA GLY A 280 -2.47 17.34 -15.80
C GLY A 280 -3.98 17.22 -15.95
N ILE A 281 -4.72 17.94 -15.10
CA ILE A 281 -6.16 18.15 -15.22
C ILE A 281 -6.43 19.65 -15.20
N SER A 282 -7.14 20.16 -16.20
CA SER A 282 -7.68 21.51 -16.21
C SER A 282 -9.20 21.49 -16.01
N VAL A 283 -9.71 22.39 -15.18
CA VAL A 283 -11.14 22.62 -14.96
C VAL A 283 -11.50 24.02 -15.43
N GLY A 284 -12.39 24.09 -16.43
CA GLY A 284 -12.81 25.34 -17.06
C GLY A 284 -13.41 26.34 -16.07
N GLY A 285 -13.01 27.61 -16.20
CA GLY A 285 -13.16 28.66 -15.16
C GLY A 285 -14.58 29.14 -14.83
N THR A 286 -15.63 28.45 -15.24
CA THR A 286 -17.03 28.73 -14.86
C THR A 286 -17.79 27.50 -14.35
N ASN A 287 -17.11 26.36 -14.23
CA ASN A 287 -17.75 25.08 -13.99
C ASN A 287 -18.04 24.84 -12.50
N LYS A 288 -18.98 23.92 -12.21
CA LYS A 288 -19.41 23.59 -10.85
C LYS A 288 -19.65 22.10 -10.62
N GLY A 289 -19.50 21.66 -9.37
CA GLY A 289 -19.62 20.25 -8.96
C GLY A 289 -18.58 19.38 -9.68
N VAL A 290 -17.30 19.75 -9.57
CA VAL A 290 -16.21 19.03 -10.22
C VAL A 290 -15.33 18.39 -9.16
N ASP A 291 -15.22 17.07 -9.21
CA ASP A 291 -14.50 16.25 -8.23
C ASP A 291 -13.26 15.65 -8.90
N ILE A 292 -12.09 15.95 -8.36
CA ILE A 292 -10.81 15.39 -8.80
C ILE A 292 -10.21 14.66 -7.62
N SER A 293 -10.21 13.31 -7.64
CA SER A 293 -9.85 12.57 -6.45
C SER A 293 -9.07 11.28 -6.64
N ASN A 294 -8.25 10.96 -5.64
CA ASN A 294 -7.51 9.70 -5.58
C ASN A 294 -6.59 9.46 -6.78
N ASN A 295 -6.15 10.50 -7.52
CA ASN A 295 -5.32 10.34 -8.72
C ASN A 295 -3.82 10.45 -8.39
N ILE A 296 -2.96 9.82 -9.20
CA ILE A 296 -1.51 10.05 -9.18
C ILE A 296 -1.13 10.83 -10.43
N ILE A 297 -0.72 12.09 -10.26
CA ILE A 297 -0.53 13.06 -11.34
C ILE A 297 0.93 13.51 -11.35
N LYS A 298 1.72 12.98 -12.29
CA LYS A 298 3.15 13.28 -12.40
C LYS A 298 3.50 14.05 -13.67
N TYR A 299 4.60 14.77 -13.60
CA TYR A 299 5.27 15.33 -14.75
C TYR A 299 6.61 14.64 -14.99
N THR A 300 6.87 14.25 -16.25
CA THR A 300 8.15 13.64 -16.66
C THR A 300 8.79 14.31 -17.89
N GLY A 301 8.23 15.43 -18.35
CA GLY A 301 8.87 16.29 -19.36
C GLY A 301 10.13 16.99 -18.87
N GLY A 302 10.84 17.67 -19.78
CA GLY A 302 12.18 18.22 -19.58
C GLY A 302 12.27 19.73 -19.29
N ALA A 303 11.14 20.43 -19.24
CA ALA A 303 11.04 21.86 -18.90
C ALA A 303 9.78 22.12 -18.03
N SER A 304 9.45 23.35 -17.65
CA SER A 304 8.28 23.61 -16.80
C SER A 304 6.92 23.48 -17.53
N SER A 305 6.11 22.51 -17.14
CA SER A 305 4.64 22.57 -17.20
C SER A 305 4.09 23.47 -16.08
N GLU A 306 2.84 23.93 -16.17
CA GLU A 306 2.25 24.85 -15.17
C GLU A 306 1.77 24.09 -13.92
N SER A 307 0.75 23.24 -13.99
CA SER A 307 0.09 22.63 -12.83
C SER A 307 -0.28 21.15 -13.05
N GLY A 308 -0.15 20.34 -12.01
CA GLY A 308 -0.72 18.99 -12.03
C GLY A 308 -2.25 19.00 -12.05
N ILE A 309 -2.86 19.89 -11.26
CA ILE A 309 -4.27 20.24 -11.37
C ILE A 309 -4.36 21.77 -11.46
N ILE A 310 -5.03 22.31 -12.47
CA ILE A 310 -5.42 23.72 -12.55
C ILE A 310 -6.95 23.84 -12.49
N VAL A 311 -7.44 24.79 -11.69
CA VAL A 311 -8.84 25.22 -11.73
C VAL A 311 -8.84 26.68 -12.15
N GLU A 312 -9.36 26.96 -13.34
CA GLU A 312 -9.13 28.23 -14.05
C GLU A 312 -9.80 29.45 -13.38
N ASN A 313 -9.62 30.63 -13.98
CA ASN A 313 -10.10 31.91 -13.46
C ASN A 313 -11.58 32.20 -13.78
N ASN A 314 -12.21 33.02 -12.93
CA ASN A 314 -13.57 33.59 -13.05
C ASN A 314 -14.71 32.70 -12.55
N VAL A 315 -14.40 31.79 -11.63
CA VAL A 315 -15.42 30.89 -11.07
C VAL A 315 -16.46 31.65 -10.25
N LEU A 316 -17.72 31.27 -10.46
CA LEU A 316 -18.89 31.86 -9.79
C LEU A 316 -18.93 31.46 -8.32
N SER A 317 -19.50 32.34 -7.49
CA SER A 317 -19.94 31.98 -6.14
C SER A 317 -20.84 30.74 -6.17
N SER A 318 -20.60 29.77 -5.28
CA SER A 318 -21.25 28.44 -5.18
C SER A 318 -20.85 27.38 -6.22
N SER A 319 -19.68 27.47 -6.84
CA SER A 319 -19.25 26.46 -7.83
C SER A 319 -18.84 25.11 -7.24
N GLN A 320 -18.41 24.99 -5.98
CA GLN A 320 -18.13 23.70 -5.33
C GLN A 320 -17.21 22.76 -6.17
N VAL A 321 -15.92 23.09 -6.26
CA VAL A 321 -14.89 22.20 -6.82
C VAL A 321 -14.15 21.49 -5.69
N TYR A 322 -14.03 20.16 -5.76
CA TYR A 322 -13.44 19.32 -4.72
C TYR A 322 -12.20 18.59 -5.24
N ILE A 323 -11.05 18.80 -4.60
CA ILE A 323 -9.77 18.17 -4.96
C ILE A 323 -9.24 17.41 -3.75
N TYR A 324 -9.28 16.08 -3.77
CA TYR A 324 -8.94 15.29 -2.58
C TYR A 324 -8.27 13.92 -2.80
N ASN A 325 -7.46 13.47 -1.84
CA ASN A 325 -6.68 12.22 -1.93
C ASN A 325 -5.73 12.14 -3.14
N ASN A 326 -5.32 13.25 -3.78
CA ASN A 326 -4.42 13.18 -4.94
C ASN A 326 -2.94 13.21 -4.53
N ILE A 327 -2.09 12.46 -5.23
CA ILE A 327 -0.63 12.59 -5.19
C ILE A 327 -0.18 13.38 -6.42
N VAL A 328 0.56 14.46 -6.22
CA VAL A 328 1.00 15.34 -7.33
C VAL A 328 2.48 15.72 -7.22
N TYR A 329 3.28 15.39 -8.23
CA TYR A 329 4.73 15.61 -8.18
C TYR A 329 5.42 15.93 -9.53
N GLY A 330 6.48 16.73 -9.44
CA GLY A 330 7.38 17.08 -10.56
C GLY A 330 6.98 18.30 -11.41
N TRP A 331 5.84 18.94 -11.13
CA TRP A 331 5.29 20.07 -11.89
C TRP A 331 5.97 21.40 -11.54
N SER A 332 5.50 22.53 -12.06
CA SER A 332 5.80 23.85 -11.47
C SER A 332 4.93 24.07 -10.21
N LYS A 333 3.61 23.91 -10.36
CA LYS A 333 2.61 23.90 -9.28
C LYS A 333 2.07 22.48 -9.12
N GLY A 334 1.89 21.99 -7.90
CA GLY A 334 1.12 20.77 -7.67
C GLY A 334 -0.36 21.00 -8.01
N ILE A 335 -1.02 21.85 -7.22
CA ILE A 335 -2.39 22.32 -7.44
C ILE A 335 -2.35 23.84 -7.64
N GLY A 336 -2.88 24.32 -8.77
CA GLY A 336 -3.09 25.73 -9.07
C GLY A 336 -4.57 26.09 -9.00
N ILE A 337 -4.91 27.12 -8.23
CA ILE A 337 -6.26 27.68 -8.15
C ILE A 337 -6.22 29.12 -8.67
N GLY A 338 -7.13 29.44 -9.60
CA GLY A 338 -7.32 30.79 -10.16
C GLY A 338 -7.97 31.78 -9.19
N ASN A 339 -8.76 32.72 -9.72
CA ASN A 339 -9.51 33.72 -8.93
C ASN A 339 -10.94 33.19 -8.64
N TYR A 340 -11.27 33.06 -7.35
CA TYR A 340 -12.50 32.44 -6.80
C TYR A 340 -13.21 33.39 -5.83
N PHE A 341 -14.46 33.07 -5.49
CA PHE A 341 -15.25 33.77 -4.47
C PHE A 341 -16.07 32.75 -3.64
N ASP A 342 -16.42 33.12 -2.41
CA ASP A 342 -17.39 32.47 -1.51
C ASP A 342 -17.12 30.97 -1.24
N ASN A 343 -15.91 30.65 -0.77
CA ASN A 343 -15.42 29.29 -0.46
C ASN A 343 -15.63 28.24 -1.58
N SER A 344 -15.61 28.63 -2.86
CA SER A 344 -16.04 27.74 -3.96
C SER A 344 -15.03 26.65 -4.37
N ALA A 345 -13.84 26.59 -3.76
CA ALA A 345 -12.82 25.56 -4.02
C ALA A 345 -12.31 24.92 -2.71
N PHE A 346 -12.43 23.59 -2.64
CA PHE A 346 -12.10 22.76 -1.49
C PHE A 346 -10.95 21.81 -1.84
N VAL A 347 -9.85 21.88 -1.09
CA VAL A 347 -8.64 21.11 -1.34
C VAL A 347 -8.31 20.31 -0.08
N TYR A 348 -8.59 19.02 -0.07
CA TYR A 348 -8.60 18.18 1.14
C TYR A 348 -7.65 16.99 1.03
N ASN A 349 -6.79 16.74 2.02
CA ASN A 349 -5.99 15.50 2.07
C ASN A 349 -5.24 15.19 0.74
N ASN A 350 -4.44 16.12 0.21
CA ASN A 350 -3.59 15.85 -0.96
C ASN A 350 -2.10 15.80 -0.56
N THR A 351 -1.29 14.99 -1.26
CA THR A 351 0.17 14.89 -1.04
C THR A 351 0.94 15.47 -2.23
N LEU A 352 1.58 16.61 -2.04
CA LEU A 352 2.19 17.44 -3.08
C LEU A 352 3.71 17.52 -2.87
N TYR A 353 4.46 16.78 -3.68
CA TYR A 353 5.89 16.55 -3.46
C TYR A 353 6.78 17.04 -4.60
N GLY A 354 7.83 17.80 -4.29
CA GLY A 354 8.93 18.05 -5.24
C GLY A 354 8.54 18.86 -6.48
N ASN A 355 7.47 19.65 -6.43
CA ASN A 355 7.09 20.55 -7.51
C ASN A 355 8.01 21.79 -7.49
N SER A 356 8.49 22.22 -8.65
CA SER A 356 9.63 23.11 -8.82
C SER A 356 9.38 24.58 -8.43
N ASN A 357 8.14 25.00 -8.20
CA ASN A 357 7.79 26.32 -7.69
C ASN A 357 6.90 26.24 -6.45
N CYS A 358 5.69 25.66 -6.56
CA CYS A 358 4.72 25.61 -5.46
C CYS A 358 4.09 24.22 -5.30
N GLY A 359 3.74 23.83 -4.08
CA GLY A 359 2.81 22.72 -3.87
C GLY A 359 1.38 23.14 -4.19
N ILE A 360 0.76 23.97 -3.35
CA ILE A 360 -0.51 24.65 -3.68
C ILE A 360 -0.23 26.11 -4.05
N SER A 361 -0.76 26.57 -5.18
CA SER A 361 -0.69 27.95 -5.66
C SER A 361 -2.08 28.57 -5.72
N GLU A 362 -2.25 29.75 -5.12
CA GLU A 362 -3.43 30.60 -5.29
C GLU A 362 -3.13 31.88 -6.08
N SER A 363 -4.19 32.53 -6.55
CA SER A 363 -4.13 33.87 -7.12
C SER A 363 -4.97 34.84 -6.28
N SER A 364 -4.50 36.09 -6.19
CA SER A 364 -4.46 36.90 -4.96
C SER A 364 -5.78 37.43 -4.36
N TYR A 365 -6.78 36.58 -4.21
CA TYR A 365 -8.02 36.83 -3.46
C TYR A 365 -8.26 35.66 -2.49
N TYR A 366 -9.01 35.92 -1.43
CA TYR A 366 -9.43 34.89 -0.47
C TYR A 366 -10.38 33.88 -1.13
N ASP A 367 -10.75 32.82 -0.39
CA ASP A 367 -11.84 31.86 -0.68
C ASP A 367 -11.47 30.44 -1.18
N ILE A 368 -10.22 29.99 -0.94
CA ILE A 368 -9.88 28.55 -0.98
C ILE A 368 -9.97 27.96 0.43
N VAL A 369 -10.65 26.82 0.57
CA VAL A 369 -10.69 26.02 1.80
C VAL A 369 -9.74 24.84 1.68
N ALA A 370 -8.54 24.96 2.26
CA ALA A 370 -7.54 23.89 2.27
C ALA A 370 -7.51 23.19 3.64
N ILE A 371 -7.73 21.88 3.69
CA ILE A 371 -7.70 21.11 4.94
C ILE A 371 -6.82 19.85 4.79
N ASN A 372 -6.02 19.53 5.81
CA ASN A 372 -5.20 18.31 5.88
C ASN A 372 -4.23 18.07 4.69
N ASN A 373 -3.80 19.10 3.96
CA ASN A 373 -2.87 18.88 2.85
C ASN A 373 -1.43 18.69 3.35
N LEU A 374 -0.71 17.76 2.72
CA LEU A 374 0.71 17.49 2.91
C LEU A 374 1.47 18.05 1.71
N SER A 375 1.98 19.26 1.83
CA SER A 375 2.82 19.86 0.80
C SER A 375 4.26 19.87 1.29
N TYR A 376 5.15 19.19 0.59
CA TYR A 376 6.47 18.87 1.13
C TYR A 376 7.58 18.91 0.07
N ASN A 377 8.66 19.63 0.40
CA ASN A 377 9.88 19.69 -0.41
C ASN A 377 9.64 20.24 -1.82
N ASN A 378 8.72 21.20 -1.95
CA ASN A 378 8.54 21.98 -3.18
C ASN A 378 9.59 23.12 -3.27
N GLY A 379 9.70 23.77 -4.43
CA GLY A 379 10.85 24.58 -4.81
C GLY A 379 10.95 25.95 -4.15
N SER A 380 10.01 26.86 -4.45
CA SER A 380 9.98 28.21 -3.88
C SER A 380 9.24 28.23 -2.55
N TYR A 381 8.08 27.58 -2.50
CA TYR A 381 7.23 27.43 -1.32
C TYR A 381 6.43 26.13 -1.37
N ASP A 382 6.02 25.59 -0.22
CA ASP A 382 5.02 24.52 -0.19
C ASP A 382 3.58 25.04 -0.46
N TYR A 383 3.28 26.28 -0.07
CA TYR A 383 2.03 27.00 -0.34
C TYR A 383 2.34 28.43 -0.79
N CYS A 384 1.77 28.89 -1.91
CA CYS A 384 2.15 30.16 -2.51
C CYS A 384 0.97 30.99 -3.05
N THR A 385 1.14 32.31 -3.06
CA THR A 385 0.27 33.29 -3.73
C THR A 385 1.04 33.86 -4.91
N ASN A 386 0.67 33.53 -6.15
CA ASN A 386 1.36 34.01 -7.36
C ASN A 386 2.91 33.90 -7.31
N GLY A 387 3.45 32.80 -6.75
CA GLY A 387 4.90 32.59 -6.61
C GLY A 387 5.58 33.37 -5.48
N SER A 388 4.82 34.00 -4.58
CA SER A 388 5.26 34.49 -3.26
C SER A 388 4.70 33.60 -2.15
N ALA A 389 5.19 33.72 -0.91
CA ALA A 389 4.60 33.00 0.23
C ALA A 389 3.07 33.22 0.31
N ALA A 390 2.32 32.17 0.64
CA ALA A 390 0.86 32.23 0.70
C ALA A 390 0.33 33.32 1.65
N ILE A 391 -0.76 33.99 1.27
CA ILE A 391 -1.41 35.04 2.06
C ILE A 391 -2.96 35.00 2.10
N ASN A 392 -3.67 34.37 1.16
CA ASN A 392 -5.15 34.47 1.06
C ASN A 392 -5.91 33.13 1.18
N TYR A 393 -5.73 32.42 2.29
CA TYR A 393 -6.49 31.18 2.57
C TYR A 393 -7.77 31.49 3.36
N SER A 394 -8.85 30.74 3.11
CA SER A 394 -10.10 30.88 3.88
C SER A 394 -9.88 30.56 5.36
N SER A 395 -10.63 31.23 6.24
CA SER A 395 -10.64 30.96 7.68
C SER A 395 -11.13 29.54 8.06
N LEU A 396 -11.76 28.82 7.11
CA LEU A 396 -12.12 27.41 7.25
C LEU A 396 -10.92 26.47 7.03
N SER A 397 -9.82 26.95 6.43
CA SER A 397 -8.62 26.15 6.18
C SER A 397 -7.97 25.72 7.51
N ASN A 398 -7.57 24.46 7.63
CA ASN A 398 -7.14 23.87 8.91
C ASN A 398 -6.14 22.73 8.72
N LYS A 399 -5.17 22.56 9.64
CA LYS A 399 -4.26 21.39 9.69
C LYS A 399 -3.45 21.09 8.40
N ASN A 400 -3.22 22.07 7.54
CA ASN A 400 -2.26 21.94 6.44
C ASN A 400 -0.82 21.86 6.97
N LEU A 401 0.05 21.12 6.30
CA LEU A 401 1.46 20.92 6.66
C LEU A 401 2.40 21.37 5.54
N SER A 402 3.46 22.09 5.91
CA SER A 402 4.60 22.45 5.06
C SER A 402 5.95 22.05 5.66
N LYS A 403 6.92 21.74 4.78
CA LYS A 403 8.34 21.64 5.12
C LYS A 403 8.95 23.01 5.44
N ASP A 404 8.43 24.05 4.80
CA ASP A 404 8.83 25.45 5.00
C ASP A 404 7.86 26.22 5.93
N ALA A 405 7.97 27.55 5.95
CA ALA A 405 7.13 28.43 6.76
C ALA A 405 5.77 28.83 6.13
N SER A 406 5.32 28.18 5.05
CA SER A 406 4.25 28.71 4.19
C SER A 406 2.82 28.17 4.41
N ALA A 407 2.62 27.02 5.08
CA ALA A 407 1.28 26.48 5.29
C ALA A 407 0.38 27.45 6.07
N LEU A 408 -0.83 27.67 5.53
CA LEU A 408 -1.85 28.55 6.11
C LEU A 408 -3.09 27.80 6.60
N GLY A 409 -3.92 28.53 7.35
CA GLY A 409 -5.11 28.04 8.02
C GLY A 409 -4.94 27.98 9.54
N ALA A 410 -6.02 27.62 10.24
CA ALA A 410 -5.95 27.29 11.65
C ALA A 410 -5.05 26.06 11.87
N ASN A 411 -4.32 26.04 12.99
CA ASN A 411 -3.50 24.90 13.42
C ASN A 411 -2.50 24.37 12.35
N ALA A 412 -2.07 25.21 11.41
CA ALA A 412 -1.16 24.83 10.34
C ALA A 412 0.20 24.38 10.90
N LYS A 413 0.72 23.26 10.38
CA LYS A 413 1.99 22.67 10.77
C LYS A 413 3.11 23.12 9.83
N ILE A 414 3.70 24.27 10.12
CA ILE A 414 4.85 24.81 9.39
C ILE A 414 6.19 24.24 9.87
N ASN A 415 7.20 24.26 9.00
CA ASN A 415 8.59 23.85 9.24
C ASN A 415 8.74 22.40 9.75
N GLN A 416 7.92 21.48 9.25
CA GLN A 416 7.94 20.08 9.67
C GLN A 416 8.92 19.22 8.85
N THR A 417 9.37 18.11 9.43
CA THR A 417 10.01 17.00 8.71
C THR A 417 8.99 15.88 8.58
N VAL A 418 8.78 15.35 7.37
CA VAL A 418 7.89 14.21 7.10
C VAL A 418 8.69 13.05 6.53
N THR A 419 8.37 11.85 7.01
CA THR A 419 8.98 10.58 6.59
C THR A 419 7.94 9.76 5.82
N PHE A 420 8.20 9.54 4.54
CA PHE A 420 7.42 8.62 3.68
C PHE A 420 8.03 7.21 3.71
N ALA A 421 7.30 6.22 3.18
CA ALA A 421 7.79 4.86 3.01
C ALA A 421 9.05 4.80 2.11
N ASP A 422 9.01 5.42 0.93
CA ASP A 422 10.19 5.55 0.04
C ASP A 422 10.01 6.72 -0.96
N ALA A 423 10.29 7.95 -0.50
CA ALA A 423 10.23 9.14 -1.34
C ALA A 423 11.26 9.16 -2.50
N VAL A 424 12.29 8.30 -2.48
CA VAL A 424 13.26 8.16 -3.56
C VAL A 424 12.57 7.48 -4.75
N ASN A 425 11.96 6.32 -4.52
CA ASN A 425 11.21 5.56 -5.52
C ASN A 425 9.73 5.98 -5.65
N LYS A 426 9.39 7.20 -5.22
CA LYS A 426 8.07 7.86 -5.37
C LYS A 426 6.93 7.10 -4.69
N ASP A 427 7.28 6.43 -3.60
CA ASP A 427 6.36 5.83 -2.64
C ASP A 427 6.04 6.85 -1.54
N PHE A 428 4.90 7.53 -1.69
CA PHE A 428 4.47 8.60 -0.80
C PHE A 428 3.38 8.17 0.19
N HIS A 429 3.22 6.87 0.43
CA HIS A 429 2.58 6.40 1.65
C HIS A 429 3.37 6.94 2.85
N LEU A 430 2.67 7.34 3.90
CA LEU A 430 3.26 7.95 5.08
C LEU A 430 3.88 6.87 5.97
N SER A 431 5.08 7.12 6.50
CA SER A 431 5.74 6.12 7.36
C SER A 431 4.91 5.90 8.63
N PRO A 432 4.71 4.64 9.08
CA PRO A 432 4.12 4.35 10.38
C PRO A 432 4.86 5.00 11.57
N SER A 433 6.12 5.42 11.37
CA SER A 433 6.95 6.13 12.34
C SER A 433 6.93 7.66 12.23
N ASP A 434 6.14 8.24 11.32
CA ASP A 434 6.01 9.70 11.21
C ASP A 434 5.29 10.30 12.44
N THR A 435 5.63 11.54 12.79
CA THR A 435 5.08 12.28 13.94
C THR A 435 4.58 13.69 13.59
N SER A 436 4.71 14.08 12.32
CA SER A 436 4.39 15.42 11.82
C SER A 436 3.06 15.41 11.07
N ALA A 437 2.88 14.48 10.14
CA ALA A 437 1.65 14.28 9.38
C ALA A 437 0.71 13.26 10.06
N LYS A 438 1.27 12.26 10.76
CA LYS A 438 0.50 11.16 11.33
C LYS A 438 -0.40 11.60 12.49
N ASN A 439 -1.61 11.03 12.57
CA ASN A 439 -2.65 11.27 13.58
C ASN A 439 -2.93 12.75 13.85
N SER A 440 -2.78 13.62 12.84
CA SER A 440 -2.63 15.06 13.02
C SER A 440 -3.61 15.95 12.24
N GLY A 441 -4.42 15.37 11.36
CA GLY A 441 -5.42 16.07 10.55
C GLY A 441 -6.68 16.48 11.31
N SER A 442 -7.75 16.66 10.53
CA SER A 442 -9.12 16.95 10.91
C SER A 442 -10.01 15.84 10.34
N ASP A 443 -11.00 15.39 11.09
CA ASP A 443 -12.03 14.48 10.56
C ASP A 443 -12.93 15.23 9.54
N LEU A 444 -13.07 14.68 8.34
CA LEU A 444 -13.97 15.17 7.28
C LEU A 444 -15.06 14.15 6.90
N SER A 445 -15.23 13.08 7.70
CA SER A 445 -16.29 12.07 7.48
C SER A 445 -17.72 12.60 7.64
N ALA A 446 -17.86 13.75 8.30
CA ALA A 446 -19.11 14.49 8.46
C ALA A 446 -18.94 16.00 8.17
N ASP A 447 -18.00 16.39 7.29
CA ASP A 447 -17.88 17.78 6.86
C ASP A 447 -19.14 18.26 6.09
N SER A 448 -19.57 19.49 6.36
CA SER A 448 -20.82 20.04 5.81
C SER A 448 -20.75 20.47 4.34
N ASN A 449 -19.56 20.42 3.73
CA ASN A 449 -19.33 20.79 2.33
C ASN A 449 -19.07 19.54 1.48
N PHE A 450 -18.30 18.58 2.00
CA PHE A 450 -18.00 17.31 1.31
C PHE A 450 -17.54 16.19 2.27
N THR A 451 -18.38 15.18 2.43
CA THR A 451 -18.10 14.02 3.29
C THR A 451 -17.33 12.92 2.56
N PHE A 452 -16.20 12.48 3.10
CA PHE A 452 -15.50 11.27 2.67
C PHE A 452 -14.78 10.61 3.85
N ASN A 453 -14.44 9.32 3.75
CA ASN A 453 -13.82 8.57 4.86
C ASN A 453 -12.75 7.56 4.43
N THR A 454 -12.28 7.65 3.18
CA THR A 454 -11.23 6.80 2.62
C THR A 454 -10.06 7.62 2.07
N ASP A 455 -8.95 6.96 1.78
CA ASP A 455 -7.69 7.52 1.26
C ASP A 455 -7.41 7.13 -0.20
N ILE A 456 -6.19 7.44 -0.69
CA ILE A 456 -5.78 7.28 -2.09
C ILE A 456 -5.73 5.83 -2.59
N ASP A 457 -5.49 4.82 -1.75
CA ASP A 457 -5.55 3.41 -2.16
C ASP A 457 -6.84 2.70 -1.70
N GLY A 458 -7.63 3.33 -0.82
CA GLY A 458 -9.04 3.02 -0.55
C GLY A 458 -9.30 2.42 0.83
N GLN A 459 -8.35 2.56 1.76
CA GLN A 459 -8.44 2.11 3.13
C GLN A 459 -9.29 3.11 3.95
N THR A 460 -9.75 2.72 5.13
CA THR A 460 -10.70 3.52 5.93
C THR A 460 -9.98 4.41 6.94
N ARG A 461 -10.26 5.72 6.94
CA ARG A 461 -9.79 6.67 7.96
C ARG A 461 -10.60 6.54 9.25
N ASN A 462 -10.17 5.62 10.13
CA ASN A 462 -10.95 5.21 11.30
C ASN A 462 -10.84 6.18 12.49
N VAL A 463 -11.75 7.16 12.49
CA VAL A 463 -11.94 8.19 13.53
C VAL A 463 -12.15 7.66 14.96
N THR A 464 -12.51 6.37 15.10
CA THR A 464 -12.68 5.71 16.41
C THR A 464 -11.33 5.38 17.05
N ILE A 465 -10.27 5.31 16.25
CA ILE A 465 -8.96 4.77 16.60
C ILE A 465 -7.91 5.88 16.65
N ASN A 466 -7.82 6.66 15.58
CA ASN A 466 -6.90 7.79 15.43
C ASN A 466 -7.68 9.02 14.94
N ALA A 467 -7.11 10.22 15.12
CA ALA A 467 -7.42 11.31 14.20
C ALA A 467 -6.80 11.01 12.83
N TRP A 468 -7.37 11.55 11.75
CA TRP A 468 -6.87 11.36 10.39
C TRP A 468 -5.41 11.80 10.22
N ASP A 469 -4.75 11.29 9.19
CA ASP A 469 -3.46 11.79 8.73
C ASP A 469 -3.59 13.06 7.88
N ILE A 470 -2.47 13.79 7.77
CA ILE A 470 -2.31 14.92 6.87
C ILE A 470 -1.66 14.41 5.58
N GLY A 471 -2.37 14.52 4.46
CA GLY A 471 -1.94 14.01 3.14
C GLY A 471 -2.98 13.10 2.48
N ALA A 472 -2.64 12.55 1.32
CA ALA A 472 -3.50 11.66 0.54
C ALA A 472 -3.66 10.25 1.12
N ASP A 473 -2.66 9.82 1.89
CA ASP A 473 -2.54 8.50 2.51
C ASP A 473 -3.07 8.47 3.96
N GLU A 474 -3.31 7.28 4.52
CA GLU A 474 -3.52 7.07 5.95
C GLU A 474 -2.56 5.96 6.43
N ALA A 475 -1.58 6.29 7.28
CA ALA A 475 -0.54 5.36 7.70
C ALA A 475 -1.08 4.33 8.69
N ALA A 476 -0.91 3.05 8.36
CA ALA A 476 -1.45 1.93 9.11
C ALA A 476 -1.36 2.02 10.64
N THR A 477 -2.46 1.66 11.28
CA THR A 477 -2.55 1.56 12.73
C THR A 477 -1.74 0.35 13.17
N ALA A 478 -0.60 0.61 13.82
CA ALA A 478 0.26 -0.44 14.33
C ALA A 478 -0.35 -1.05 15.60
N ILE A 479 -0.74 -2.31 15.50
CA ILE A 479 -1.22 -3.13 16.61
C ILE A 479 -0.05 -3.97 17.13
N PHE A 480 0.09 -4.07 18.45
CA PHE A 480 1.19 -4.76 19.10
C PHE A 480 0.62 -5.67 20.20
N TYR A 481 0.89 -6.97 20.11
CA TYR A 481 0.61 -7.93 21.17
C TYR A 481 1.87 -8.74 21.44
N SER A 482 2.46 -8.60 22.62
CA SER A 482 3.72 -9.29 22.94
C SER A 482 3.50 -10.77 23.22
N VAL A 483 4.56 -11.53 22.99
CA VAL A 483 4.57 -12.97 23.20
C VAL A 483 5.84 -13.38 23.94
N GLY A 484 5.66 -14.11 25.04
CA GLY A 484 6.72 -14.78 25.77
C GLY A 484 6.16 -16.01 26.46
N GLN A 485 7.03 -16.89 26.98
CA GLN A 485 6.63 -18.26 27.35
C GLN A 485 5.79 -18.32 28.64
N ASN A 486 5.47 -17.18 29.26
CA ASN A 486 4.45 -17.06 30.30
C ASN A 486 3.81 -15.66 30.27
N THR A 487 2.69 -15.49 30.97
CA THR A 487 1.95 -14.21 31.09
C THR A 487 1.85 -13.74 32.55
N THR A 488 2.90 -13.96 33.34
CA THR A 488 2.99 -13.43 34.71
C THR A 488 3.48 -11.97 34.72
N SER A 489 3.41 -11.28 35.86
CA SER A 489 3.82 -9.87 35.94
C SER A 489 5.34 -9.72 36.01
N HIS A 490 5.92 -9.00 35.05
CA HIS A 490 7.32 -8.57 35.01
C HIS A 490 7.52 -7.20 35.72
N GLU A 491 6.52 -6.68 36.45
CA GLU A 491 6.57 -5.40 37.15
C GLU A 491 7.76 -5.30 38.12
N THR A 492 8.57 -4.24 37.96
CA THR A 492 9.78 -4.00 38.76
C THR A 492 9.45 -3.26 40.06
N GLY A 493 8.64 -3.90 40.91
CA GLY A 493 8.20 -3.37 42.20
C GLY A 493 6.94 -2.51 42.10
N ALA A 494 6.05 -2.72 43.06
CA ALA A 494 4.69 -2.17 43.06
C ALA A 494 4.67 -0.64 42.96
N GLY A 495 3.92 -0.11 42.00
CA GLY A 495 3.73 1.33 41.80
C GLY A 495 2.39 1.72 41.21
N THR A 496 2.20 3.02 41.04
CA THR A 496 1.06 3.62 40.33
C THR A 496 1.42 3.98 38.89
N VAL A 497 0.41 4.06 38.03
CA VAL A 497 0.49 4.59 36.67
C VAL A 497 -0.52 5.72 36.45
N THR A 498 -0.09 6.76 35.75
CA THR A 498 -0.96 7.76 35.14
C THR A 498 -0.98 7.52 33.64
N VAL A 499 -2.17 7.36 33.05
CA VAL A 499 -2.37 7.09 31.63
C VAL A 499 -3.08 8.28 30.98
N ASP A 500 -2.43 8.91 30.01
CA ASP A 500 -3.00 9.97 29.19
C ASP A 500 -3.52 9.39 27.87
N ALA A 501 -4.84 9.50 27.66
CA ALA A 501 -5.50 8.98 26.46
C ALA A 501 -5.23 9.84 25.19
N THR A 502 -4.91 11.13 25.36
CA THR A 502 -4.64 12.06 24.25
C THR A 502 -3.17 12.01 23.84
N ALA A 503 -2.24 12.01 24.80
CA ALA A 503 -0.82 11.78 24.54
C ALA A 503 -0.50 10.30 24.25
N ARG A 504 -1.43 9.38 24.56
CA ARG A 504 -1.30 7.92 24.42
C ARG A 504 -0.07 7.39 25.17
N THR A 505 0.11 7.82 26.42
CA THR A 505 1.28 7.49 27.25
C THR A 505 0.88 6.94 28.62
N ALA A 506 1.69 6.00 29.12
CA ALA A 506 1.66 5.48 30.47
C ALA A 506 2.91 5.98 31.22
N THR A 507 2.70 6.72 32.31
CA THR A 507 3.74 7.26 33.18
C THR A 507 3.72 6.55 34.53
N PHE A 508 4.76 5.78 34.81
CA PHE A 508 4.91 4.97 36.02
C PHE A 508 5.66 5.75 37.12
N SER A 509 5.19 5.64 38.37
CA SER A 509 5.88 6.20 39.54
C SER A 509 7.12 5.41 39.95
N VAL A 510 7.25 4.16 39.50
CA VAL A 510 8.41 3.27 39.71
C VAL A 510 9.00 2.86 38.36
N ALA A 511 10.33 2.93 38.24
CA ALA A 511 11.04 2.59 37.00
C ALA A 511 10.98 1.09 36.70
N GLN A 512 10.50 0.74 35.50
CA GLN A 512 10.26 -0.62 35.06
C GLN A 512 11.49 -1.13 34.27
N THR A 513 12.28 -2.01 34.91
CA THR A 513 13.62 -2.39 34.45
C THR A 513 13.84 -3.90 34.29
N ALA A 514 12.79 -4.73 34.30
CA ALA A 514 12.92 -6.13 33.91
C ALA A 514 13.41 -6.23 32.45
N THR A 515 14.23 -7.24 32.15
CA THR A 515 14.87 -7.38 30.83
C THR A 515 13.85 -7.61 29.71
N ASN A 516 12.82 -8.41 30.03
CA ASN A 516 11.84 -8.97 29.12
C ASN A 516 10.55 -8.15 29.13
N MET A 517 10.64 -6.82 29.00
CA MET A 517 9.43 -5.98 29.01
C MET A 517 9.51 -4.77 28.06
N GLY A 518 8.40 -4.48 27.40
CA GLY A 518 8.28 -3.40 26.43
C GLY A 518 7.07 -3.51 25.50
N VAL A 519 7.31 -3.27 24.20
CA VAL A 519 6.26 -3.16 23.17
C VAL A 519 5.42 -4.44 23.06
N GLY A 520 4.10 -4.25 23.01
CA GLY A 520 3.09 -5.30 22.98
C GLY A 520 2.64 -5.78 24.36
N ASP A 521 3.35 -5.46 25.45
CA ASP A 521 2.97 -5.91 26.80
C ASP A 521 1.67 -5.25 27.28
N LEU A 522 0.87 -6.06 27.98
CA LEU A 522 -0.37 -5.66 28.62
C LEU A 522 -0.07 -5.12 30.03
N VAL A 523 -0.21 -3.81 30.18
CA VAL A 523 -0.26 -3.13 31.47
C VAL A 523 -1.70 -3.11 31.95
N THR A 524 -1.99 -3.82 33.04
CA THR A 524 -3.30 -3.79 33.72
C THR A 524 -3.17 -2.94 34.98
N TYR A 525 -4.14 -2.06 35.19
CA TYR A 525 -4.19 -1.13 36.33
C TYR A 525 -5.61 -1.00 36.85
N THR A 526 -5.77 -0.41 38.04
CA THR A 526 -7.08 -0.19 38.64
C THR A 526 -7.94 0.74 37.78
N GLY A 527 -8.90 0.15 37.06
CA GLY A 527 -9.83 0.86 36.18
C GLY A 527 -9.63 0.65 34.67
N GLY A 528 -8.58 -0.05 34.22
CA GLY A 528 -8.37 -0.30 32.80
C GLY A 528 -7.12 -1.12 32.48
N ALA A 529 -6.80 -1.19 31.19
CA ALA A 529 -5.56 -1.78 30.70
C ALA A 529 -5.11 -1.10 29.39
N CYS A 530 -3.83 -1.25 29.04
CA CYS A 530 -3.29 -0.81 27.76
C CYS A 530 -2.10 -1.67 27.30
N TYR A 531 -1.91 -1.75 25.99
CA TYR A 531 -0.81 -2.44 25.32
C TYR A 531 0.26 -1.42 24.95
N ILE A 532 1.53 -1.72 25.21
CA ILE A 532 2.64 -0.77 24.96
C ILE A 532 2.96 -0.64 23.47
N THR A 533 3.11 0.59 22.98
CA THR A 533 3.43 0.90 21.57
C THR A 533 4.91 1.20 21.35
N ASN A 534 5.55 1.84 22.33
CA ASN A 534 6.95 2.26 22.31
C ASN A 534 7.40 2.64 23.72
N LYS A 535 8.70 2.81 23.91
CA LYS A 535 9.32 3.29 25.16
C LYS A 535 9.98 4.65 24.91
N THR A 536 9.98 5.51 25.92
CA THR A 536 10.67 6.82 25.89
C THR A 536 11.64 6.95 27.07
N SER A 537 11.36 6.25 28.18
CA SER A 537 12.29 6.03 29.30
C SER A 537 11.94 4.71 30.02
N THR A 538 12.56 4.44 31.17
CA THR A 538 12.12 3.37 32.09
C THR A 538 10.86 3.71 32.90
N THR A 539 10.31 4.93 32.76
CA THR A 539 9.11 5.41 33.47
C THR A 539 8.02 5.98 32.57
N VAL A 540 8.28 6.23 31.28
CA VAL A 540 7.32 6.79 30.32
C VAL A 540 7.33 5.95 29.05
N TRP A 541 6.22 5.26 28.80
CA TRP A 541 5.99 4.41 27.62
C TRP A 541 4.77 4.92 26.85
N GLY A 542 4.73 4.74 25.53
CA GLY A 542 3.52 4.91 24.73
C GLY A 542 2.61 3.68 24.88
N CYS A 543 1.29 3.87 24.82
CA CYS A 543 0.33 2.79 24.99
C CYS A 543 -1.03 3.03 24.31
N GLN A 544 -1.78 1.96 24.07
CA GLN A 544 -3.08 1.98 23.40
C GLN A 544 -4.02 0.88 23.91
N SER A 545 -5.31 0.95 23.52
CA SER A 545 -6.25 -0.17 23.70
C SER A 545 -5.93 -1.35 22.78
N ALA A 546 -6.56 -2.51 22.99
CA ALA A 546 -6.32 -3.71 22.18
C ALA A 546 -6.54 -3.50 20.67
N ILE A 547 -7.53 -2.68 20.30
CA ILE A 547 -7.85 -2.31 18.90
C ILE A 547 -7.00 -1.15 18.35
N GLY A 548 -6.00 -0.68 19.09
CA GLY A 548 -5.17 0.46 18.68
C GLY A 548 -5.83 1.84 18.86
N ALA A 549 -7.05 1.93 19.40
CA ALA A 549 -7.66 3.18 19.82
C ALA A 549 -7.00 3.72 21.11
N ALA A 550 -7.30 4.97 21.48
CA ALA A 550 -6.81 5.58 22.71
C ALA A 550 -7.05 4.70 23.97
N PRO A 551 -6.10 4.65 24.92
CA PRO A 551 -6.23 3.85 26.14
C PRO A 551 -7.21 4.49 27.14
N THR A 552 -7.64 3.73 28.16
CA THR A 552 -8.48 4.28 29.24
C THR A 552 -7.65 5.22 30.12
N ALA A 553 -8.02 6.50 30.18
CA ALA A 553 -7.29 7.47 30.99
C ALA A 553 -7.47 7.21 32.50
N VAL A 554 -6.37 7.25 33.25
CA VAL A 554 -6.33 7.15 34.72
C VAL A 554 -5.25 8.05 35.29
N THR A 555 -5.35 8.40 36.58
CA THR A 555 -4.32 9.16 37.30
C THR A 555 -3.98 8.44 38.59
N ASP A 556 -2.69 8.17 38.79
CA ASP A 556 -2.11 7.47 39.95
C ASP A 556 -2.86 6.17 40.34
N ALA A 557 -3.30 5.40 39.35
CA ALA A 557 -3.95 4.11 39.58
C ALA A 557 -2.92 3.02 39.89
N ASP A 558 -3.20 2.15 40.87
CA ASP A 558 -2.35 1.01 41.19
C ASP A 558 -2.17 0.10 39.95
N VAL A 559 -0.91 -0.20 39.60
CA VAL A 559 -0.58 -1.23 38.61
C VAL A 559 -0.87 -2.60 39.24
N THR A 560 -1.48 -3.49 38.47
CA THR A 560 -1.82 -4.85 38.92
C THR A 560 -1.07 -5.94 38.15
N SER A 561 -0.64 -5.65 36.91
CA SER A 561 0.30 -6.47 36.15
C SER A 561 0.97 -5.66 35.03
N ILE A 562 2.21 -6.01 34.70
CA ILE A 562 2.78 -5.77 33.37
C ILE A 562 3.17 -7.14 32.84
N ALA A 563 2.45 -7.67 31.86
CA ALA A 563 2.58 -9.07 31.42
C ALA A 563 2.60 -9.17 29.89
N HIS A 564 3.23 -10.21 29.35
CA HIS A 564 3.08 -10.52 27.92
C HIS A 564 1.61 -10.76 27.56
N ALA A 565 1.19 -10.33 26.36
CA ALA A 565 -0.20 -10.48 25.92
C ALA A 565 -0.57 -11.96 25.69
N TYR A 566 0.36 -12.77 25.18
CA TYR A 566 0.16 -14.19 24.91
C TYR A 566 1.30 -15.07 25.42
N ALA A 567 0.93 -16.27 25.89
CA ALA A 567 1.86 -17.29 26.40
C ALA A 567 2.51 -18.16 25.30
N SER A 568 1.98 -18.08 24.08
CA SER A 568 2.57 -18.66 22.87
C SER A 568 2.15 -17.83 21.67
N LEU A 569 2.97 -17.86 20.63
CA LEU A 569 2.71 -17.10 19.42
C LEU A 569 1.50 -17.66 18.64
N SER A 570 1.25 -18.96 18.80
CA SER A 570 0.07 -19.69 18.29
C SER A 570 -1.21 -19.31 19.04
N ALA A 571 -1.13 -18.96 20.32
CA ALA A 571 -2.23 -18.32 21.03
C ALA A 571 -2.45 -16.88 20.55
N ALA A 572 -1.38 -16.19 20.14
CA ALA A 572 -1.43 -14.84 19.61
C ALA A 572 -2.11 -14.76 18.22
N GLU A 573 -1.84 -15.72 17.32
CA GLU A 573 -2.57 -15.87 16.05
C GLU A 573 -4.08 -16.10 16.29
N ALA A 574 -4.42 -17.01 17.22
CA ALA A 574 -5.81 -17.36 17.52
C ALA A 574 -6.58 -16.26 18.28
N GLY A 575 -5.91 -15.52 19.18
CA GLY A 575 -6.53 -14.48 20.01
C GLY A 575 -6.61 -13.11 19.34
N ALA A 576 -5.67 -12.74 18.46
CA ALA A 576 -5.65 -11.43 17.82
C ALA A 576 -6.95 -11.12 17.03
N VAL A 577 -7.62 -12.15 16.52
CA VAL A 577 -8.90 -12.06 15.79
C VAL A 577 -10.15 -12.20 16.68
N ASP A 578 -10.01 -12.28 18.02
CA ASP A 578 -11.12 -12.38 18.95
C ASP A 578 -11.80 -11.02 19.23
N ALA A 579 -13.00 -11.07 19.84
CA ALA A 579 -13.84 -9.91 20.11
C ALA A 579 -13.37 -9.00 21.27
N THR A 580 -12.24 -9.33 21.91
CA THR A 580 -11.54 -8.47 22.89
C THR A 580 -10.23 -7.88 22.34
N HIS A 581 -9.74 -8.41 21.22
CA HIS A 581 -8.58 -7.93 20.47
C HIS A 581 -9.03 -7.24 19.17
N LEU A 582 -8.32 -7.43 18.05
CA LEU A 582 -8.53 -6.67 16.81
C LEU A 582 -9.84 -7.03 16.10
N ASN A 583 -10.41 -8.21 16.38
CA ASN A 583 -11.73 -8.66 15.89
C ASN A 583 -11.92 -8.61 14.35
N THR A 584 -10.83 -8.65 13.59
CA THR A 584 -10.84 -8.80 12.12
C THR A 584 -9.63 -9.59 11.63
N ALA A 585 -9.83 -10.37 10.56
CA ALA A 585 -8.76 -10.99 9.79
C ALA A 585 -8.43 -10.20 8.51
N ASP A 586 -9.27 -9.23 8.11
CA ASP A 586 -8.97 -8.29 7.04
C ASP A 586 -8.25 -7.07 7.62
N LEU A 587 -6.91 -7.11 7.50
CA LEU A 587 -6.02 -6.03 7.91
C LEU A 587 -5.95 -4.90 6.89
N VAL A 588 -6.40 -5.12 5.64
CA VAL A 588 -6.31 -4.13 4.55
C VAL A 588 -7.50 -3.18 4.62
N ALA A 589 -8.73 -3.70 4.67
CA ALA A 589 -9.93 -2.88 4.78
C ALA A 589 -9.98 -2.04 6.07
N GLY A 590 -9.40 -2.56 7.15
CA GLY A 590 -9.31 -1.90 8.46
C GLY A 590 -8.07 -1.02 8.68
N ASN A 591 -7.14 -0.98 7.73
CA ASN A 591 -5.85 -0.28 7.82
C ASN A 591 -5.01 -0.62 9.07
N TYR A 592 -4.68 -1.91 9.24
CA TYR A 592 -3.96 -2.42 10.41
C TYR A 592 -2.61 -3.05 10.06
N GLN A 593 -1.55 -2.60 10.74
CA GLN A 593 -0.29 -3.32 10.80
C GLN A 593 -0.24 -4.12 12.10
N LEU A 594 -0.63 -5.39 12.07
CA LEU A 594 -0.51 -6.31 13.21
C LEU A 594 0.94 -6.78 13.41
N ASN A 595 1.46 -6.72 14.64
CA ASN A 595 2.83 -7.11 15.00
C ASN A 595 2.84 -7.93 16.30
N PHE A 596 3.66 -8.97 16.36
CA PHE A 596 3.90 -9.74 17.58
C PHE A 596 5.39 -9.65 17.96
N PRO A 597 5.75 -8.76 18.90
CA PRO A 597 7.09 -8.67 19.46
C PRO A 597 7.35 -9.83 20.44
N CYS A 598 8.46 -10.54 20.26
CA CYS A 598 8.75 -11.79 20.99
C CYS A 598 9.86 -11.66 22.04
N TYR A 599 9.62 -12.24 23.22
CA TYR A 599 10.42 -12.09 24.45
C TYR A 599 10.78 -13.44 25.07
N TYR A 600 11.99 -13.55 25.65
CA TYR A 600 12.52 -14.78 26.22
C TYR A 600 12.51 -14.79 27.75
N ASP A 601 11.52 -15.44 28.34
CA ASP A 601 11.48 -15.74 29.77
C ASP A 601 12.13 -17.09 30.09
N SER A 602 11.65 -18.17 29.45
CA SER A 602 12.16 -19.53 29.65
C SER A 602 11.48 -20.53 28.70
N GLY A 603 12.27 -21.33 27.96
CA GLY A 603 11.72 -22.35 27.07
C GLY A 603 11.45 -21.83 25.66
N ALA A 604 10.57 -22.49 24.90
CA ALA A 604 10.45 -22.28 23.45
C ALA A 604 9.00 -22.32 22.93
N ASP A 605 8.78 -21.70 21.76
CA ASP A 605 7.47 -21.26 21.24
C ASP A 605 7.34 -21.46 19.69
N THR A 606 6.16 -21.23 19.09
CA THR A 606 5.84 -21.47 17.65
C THR A 606 4.73 -20.53 17.07
N THR A 607 4.94 -19.99 15.85
CA THR A 607 3.96 -19.44 14.84
C THR A 607 2.89 -18.41 15.26
N VAL A 608 2.66 -17.19 14.73
CA VAL A 608 3.25 -16.17 13.79
C VAL A 608 2.73 -14.76 14.25
N LYS A 609 3.18 -13.51 13.94
CA LYS A 609 4.07 -12.81 12.96
C LYS A 609 5.11 -11.93 13.68
N ILE A 610 6.38 -12.07 13.34
CA ILE A 610 7.39 -12.18 14.39
C ILE A 610 8.60 -11.28 14.19
N TYR A 611 8.96 -10.56 15.24
CA TYR A 611 10.29 -9.99 15.38
C TYR A 611 10.75 -10.05 16.85
N THR A 612 12.06 -10.18 17.07
CA THR A 612 12.67 -9.96 18.38
C THR A 612 12.94 -8.47 18.57
N PRO A 613 12.35 -7.79 19.58
CA PRO A 613 12.69 -6.42 19.94
C PRO A 613 14.20 -6.25 20.14
N ASN A 614 14.80 -5.26 19.49
CA ASN A 614 16.24 -5.02 19.58
C ASN A 614 16.62 -3.60 19.97
N ASN A 615 15.72 -2.62 19.77
CA ASN A 615 16.01 -1.25 20.15
C ASN A 615 15.80 -1.03 21.65
N THR A 616 16.90 -0.99 22.39
CA THR A 616 16.94 -0.79 23.86
C THR A 616 16.50 0.61 24.32
N THR A 617 16.21 1.53 23.40
CA THR A 617 15.66 2.86 23.72
C THR A 617 14.16 2.96 23.47
N THR A 618 13.63 2.30 22.42
CA THR A 618 12.23 2.45 22.00
C THR A 618 11.37 1.19 22.13
N GLU A 619 11.95 0.00 22.29
CA GLU A 619 11.19 -1.27 22.22
C GLU A 619 11.26 -2.14 23.48
N VAL A 620 12.44 -2.28 24.08
CA VAL A 620 12.72 -3.24 25.18
C VAL A 620 13.80 -2.69 26.12
N ASN A 621 14.01 -3.29 27.29
CA ASN A 621 15.14 -2.93 28.17
C ASN A 621 16.47 -3.61 27.75
N VAL A 622 16.42 -4.84 27.24
CA VAL A 622 17.56 -5.59 26.68
C VAL A 622 17.13 -6.27 25.39
N SER A 623 17.94 -6.16 24.33
CA SER A 623 17.65 -6.80 23.03
C SER A 623 17.36 -8.29 23.19
N GLN A 624 16.31 -8.77 22.54
CA GLN A 624 15.87 -10.16 22.51
C GLN A 624 16.39 -10.91 21.27
N ARG A 625 17.18 -10.23 20.40
CA ARG A 625 17.79 -10.81 19.19
C ARG A 625 19.07 -11.56 19.56
N HIS A 626 19.29 -12.70 18.91
CA HIS A 626 20.42 -13.63 19.10
C HIS A 626 21.86 -13.09 18.92
N GLN A 627 22.08 -11.87 18.43
CA GLN A 627 23.43 -11.29 18.22
C GLN A 627 24.35 -12.22 17.38
N GLY A 628 23.93 -12.52 16.15
CA GLY A 628 24.69 -13.24 15.13
C GLY A 628 25.10 -14.70 15.42
N LYS A 629 24.72 -15.29 16.57
CA LYS A 629 25.06 -16.66 16.96
C LYS A 629 23.96 -17.39 17.72
N ALA A 630 24.05 -18.71 17.80
CA ALA A 630 23.22 -19.47 18.72
C ALA A 630 23.58 -19.09 20.18
N THR A 631 22.58 -18.73 20.98
CA THR A 631 22.79 -18.27 22.36
C THR A 631 21.97 -19.04 23.39
N GLY A 632 20.76 -19.51 23.05
CA GLY A 632 19.86 -20.16 23.99
C GLY A 632 19.42 -19.31 25.18
N VAL A 633 19.65 -17.99 25.13
CA VAL A 633 19.23 -16.98 26.14
C VAL A 633 18.48 -15.80 25.52
N ASN A 634 18.17 -15.90 24.23
CA ASN A 634 17.32 -15.02 23.44
C ASN A 634 16.10 -15.82 22.96
N TYR A 635 15.14 -15.17 22.27
CA TYR A 635 13.88 -15.82 21.90
C TYR A 635 14.10 -16.98 20.92
N LEU A 636 13.87 -18.21 21.42
CA LEU A 636 14.17 -19.46 20.75
C LEU A 636 12.88 -20.20 20.35
N ILE A 637 12.76 -20.53 19.08
CA ILE A 637 11.72 -21.41 18.54
C ILE A 637 12.26 -22.83 18.47
N ASN A 638 11.63 -23.77 19.18
CA ASN A 638 11.99 -25.19 19.23
C ASN A 638 10.68 -26.01 19.20
N PRO A 639 10.21 -26.44 18.02
CA PRO A 639 8.88 -27.01 17.85
C PRO A 639 8.86 -28.48 18.32
N SER A 640 8.41 -28.71 19.56
CA SER A 640 8.48 -30.03 20.22
C SER A 640 7.68 -31.19 19.57
N THR A 641 7.00 -30.97 18.44
CA THR A 641 6.15 -31.97 17.75
C THR A 641 6.16 -31.79 16.24
N ASN A 642 5.98 -32.92 15.50
CA ASN A 642 5.93 -33.02 14.04
C ASN A 642 5.36 -31.80 13.29
N GLY A 643 6.22 -31.10 12.55
CA GLY A 643 5.80 -30.05 11.64
C GLY A 643 6.96 -29.20 11.11
N ASN A 644 6.59 -28.11 10.43
CA ASN A 644 7.50 -26.99 10.20
C ASN A 644 7.55 -26.14 11.47
N ALA A 645 8.66 -25.47 11.78
CA ALA A 645 8.71 -24.58 12.96
C ALA A 645 7.80 -23.35 12.77
N ILE A 646 7.76 -22.81 11.55
CA ILE A 646 6.82 -21.80 11.09
C ILE A 646 6.30 -22.18 9.69
N ALA A 647 4.97 -22.17 9.52
CA ALA A 647 4.30 -22.41 8.23
C ALA A 647 3.33 -21.27 7.91
N LEU A 648 3.41 -20.69 6.72
CA LEU A 648 2.72 -19.44 6.39
C LEU A 648 2.15 -19.37 4.97
N ASN A 649 0.83 -19.22 4.88
CA ASN A 649 0.08 -19.10 3.62
C ASN A 649 -0.62 -17.73 3.49
N ILE A 650 -0.06 -16.69 4.11
CA ILE A 650 -0.57 -15.30 4.05
C ILE A 650 0.49 -14.37 3.44
N PRO A 651 0.09 -13.32 2.71
CA PRO A 651 1.01 -12.39 2.05
C PRO A 651 1.58 -11.32 2.99
N TYR A 652 2.57 -10.56 2.51
CA TYR A 652 3.12 -9.36 3.18
C TYR A 652 3.69 -9.62 4.59
N VAL A 653 4.23 -10.82 4.82
CA VAL A 653 4.87 -11.19 6.09
C VAL A 653 6.33 -10.74 6.13
N LYS A 654 6.74 -10.15 7.25
CA LYS A 654 8.14 -9.92 7.60
C LYS A 654 8.51 -10.72 8.85
N LEU A 655 9.61 -11.47 8.80
CA LEU A 655 10.20 -12.22 9.92
C LEU A 655 11.63 -11.73 10.19
N VAL A 656 11.94 -11.33 11.42
CA VAL A 656 13.24 -10.73 11.77
C VAL A 656 13.83 -11.23 13.08
N GLY A 657 15.11 -11.62 13.07
CA GLY A 657 15.91 -11.81 14.28
C GLY A 657 15.61 -13.07 15.10
N LEU A 658 14.95 -14.08 14.51
CA LEU A 658 14.49 -15.28 15.20
C LEU A 658 15.62 -16.31 15.36
N GLU A 659 15.83 -16.83 16.58
CA GLU A 659 16.65 -18.04 16.82
C GLU A 659 15.73 -19.27 16.66
N ILE A 660 16.02 -20.20 15.75
CA ILE A 660 15.19 -21.39 15.49
C ILE A 660 16.04 -22.66 15.51
N THR A 661 15.64 -23.66 16.31
CA THR A 661 16.38 -24.93 16.46
C THR A 661 15.49 -26.15 16.60
N ASP A 662 16.10 -27.35 16.53
CA ASP A 662 15.47 -28.67 16.68
C ASP A 662 14.16 -28.81 15.89
N PHE A 663 14.12 -28.31 14.64
CA PHE A 663 12.90 -28.33 13.84
C PHE A 663 12.69 -29.65 13.10
N GLY A 664 11.42 -29.95 12.81
CA GLY A 664 11.00 -31.16 12.11
C GLY A 664 10.77 -32.35 13.02
N ASN A 665 10.97 -33.56 12.49
CA ASN A 665 10.97 -34.82 13.24
C ASN A 665 11.77 -35.87 12.46
N PRO A 666 12.43 -36.85 13.12
CA PRO A 666 13.21 -37.88 12.43
C PRO A 666 12.38 -38.68 11.41
N GLY A 667 12.88 -38.78 10.18
CA GLY A 667 12.28 -39.57 9.09
C GLY A 667 11.24 -38.85 8.23
N PHE A 668 10.88 -37.60 8.54
CA PHE A 668 9.98 -36.77 7.72
C PHE A 668 10.74 -35.65 7.00
N ALA A 669 10.05 -34.94 6.10
CA ALA A 669 10.54 -33.69 5.49
C ALA A 669 9.75 -32.52 6.09
N SER A 670 10.44 -31.42 6.37
CA SER A 670 9.92 -30.26 7.11
C SER A 670 10.76 -29.01 6.83
N SER A 671 10.41 -27.86 7.40
CA SER A 671 11.26 -26.67 7.34
C SER A 671 11.21 -25.83 8.61
N ALA A 672 12.26 -25.06 8.91
CA ALA A 672 12.18 -24.06 9.97
C ALA A 672 11.21 -22.93 9.55
N LEU A 673 11.38 -22.38 8.35
CA LEU A 673 10.42 -21.46 7.73
C LEU A 673 9.83 -22.08 6.46
N TYR A 674 8.51 -22.18 6.35
CA TYR A 674 7.80 -22.79 5.21
C TYR A 674 6.72 -21.88 4.64
N PHE A 675 6.78 -21.58 3.34
CA PHE A 675 5.83 -20.73 2.64
C PHE A 675 5.34 -21.40 1.34
N PRO A 676 4.19 -22.13 1.36
CA PRO A 676 3.65 -22.85 0.20
C PRO A 676 3.10 -21.92 -0.91
N GLY A 677 3.02 -20.62 -0.64
CA GLY A 677 2.68 -19.58 -1.60
C GLY A 677 3.56 -18.36 -1.36
N ILE A 678 4.46 -18.05 -2.29
CA ILE A 678 5.27 -16.82 -2.20
C ILE A 678 4.38 -15.62 -2.58
N LYS A 679 4.26 -14.64 -1.68
CA LYS A 679 3.62 -13.34 -1.99
C LYS A 679 4.14 -12.23 -1.06
N TYR A 680 5.22 -11.57 -1.48
CA TYR A 680 5.86 -10.44 -0.79
C TYR A 680 6.27 -10.79 0.64
N ILE A 681 7.19 -11.74 0.78
CA ILE A 681 7.68 -12.23 2.08
C ILE A 681 9.08 -11.69 2.30
N THR A 682 9.33 -11.07 3.46
CA THR A 682 10.66 -10.63 3.89
C THR A 682 11.18 -11.49 5.05
N ILE A 683 12.38 -12.02 4.92
CA ILE A 683 13.02 -12.88 5.93
C ILE A 683 14.43 -12.33 6.17
N ASP A 684 14.61 -11.55 7.23
CA ASP A 684 15.86 -10.84 7.48
C ASP A 684 16.51 -11.20 8.83
N SER A 685 17.84 -11.30 8.86
CA SER A 685 18.61 -11.42 10.11
C SER A 685 18.26 -12.60 11.03
N ASN A 686 17.70 -13.71 10.52
CA ASN A 686 17.31 -14.86 11.35
C ASN A 686 18.45 -15.88 11.49
N TYR A 687 18.48 -16.61 12.61
CA TYR A 687 19.49 -17.62 12.91
C TYR A 687 18.83 -19.00 13.08
N ILE A 688 19.03 -19.89 12.09
CA ILE A 688 18.40 -21.21 12.02
C ILE A 688 19.47 -22.29 12.17
N HIS A 689 19.32 -23.23 13.10
CA HIS A 689 20.36 -24.24 13.35
C HIS A 689 19.86 -25.58 13.88
N ASP A 690 20.61 -26.65 13.60
CA ASP A 690 20.42 -28.00 14.14
C ASP A 690 18.99 -28.55 13.95
N GLU A 691 18.70 -29.15 12.79
CA GLU A 691 17.45 -29.88 12.64
C GLU A 691 17.46 -31.23 13.39
N PHE A 692 16.28 -31.78 13.69
CA PHE A 692 16.18 -33.11 14.32
C PHE A 692 17.00 -34.17 13.55
N PRO A 693 17.86 -34.97 14.20
CA PRO A 693 18.69 -35.95 13.49
C PRO A 693 17.88 -36.92 12.64
N SER A 694 18.29 -37.09 11.38
CA SER A 694 17.56 -37.88 10.35
C SER A 694 16.22 -37.29 9.88
N ASN A 695 15.94 -36.01 10.14
CA ASN A 695 15.03 -35.21 9.32
C ASN A 695 15.61 -35.08 7.89
N ASN A 696 14.76 -34.70 6.92
CA ASN A 696 15.19 -34.19 5.61
C ASN A 696 14.76 -32.73 5.52
N GLY A 697 15.16 -31.93 6.51
CA GLY A 697 14.67 -30.58 6.74
C GLY A 697 15.17 -29.58 5.71
N THR A 698 14.56 -28.40 5.72
CA THR A 698 15.04 -27.21 5.01
C THR A 698 15.06 -26.03 5.98
N GLY A 699 16.11 -25.22 6.02
CA GLY A 699 16.11 -24.00 6.82
C GLY A 699 14.97 -23.06 6.39
N ILE A 700 14.98 -22.65 5.12
CA ILE A 700 13.96 -21.76 4.56
C ILE A 700 13.43 -22.35 3.25
N SER A 701 12.14 -22.68 3.20
CA SER A 701 11.46 -23.13 1.98
C SER A 701 10.42 -22.09 1.56
N ALA A 702 10.83 -21.20 0.65
CA ALA A 702 9.96 -20.22 0.00
C ALA A 702 9.61 -20.76 -1.40
N ASN A 703 8.51 -21.50 -1.52
CA ASN A 703 8.19 -22.24 -2.73
C ASN A 703 6.69 -22.30 -3.03
N GLY A 704 6.24 -21.84 -4.21
CA GLY A 704 4.81 -21.82 -4.52
C GLY A 704 4.44 -21.33 -5.91
N SER A 705 3.13 -21.30 -6.18
CA SER A 705 2.51 -20.92 -7.47
C SER A 705 1.86 -19.53 -7.49
N THR A 706 1.90 -18.80 -6.38
CA THR A 706 1.31 -17.46 -6.25
C THR A 706 2.27 -16.36 -6.73
N ALA A 707 1.70 -15.23 -7.16
CA ALA A 707 2.48 -14.08 -7.63
C ALA A 707 2.95 -13.20 -6.47
N GLY A 708 4.26 -12.95 -6.41
CA GLY A 708 4.94 -12.04 -5.50
C GLY A 708 6.29 -12.63 -5.07
N GLY A 709 7.29 -11.77 -4.82
CA GLY A 709 8.66 -12.21 -4.53
C GLY A 709 8.91 -12.63 -3.08
N ALA A 710 10.00 -13.35 -2.86
CA ALA A 710 10.64 -13.53 -1.55
C ALA A 710 11.89 -12.65 -1.47
N TYR A 711 12.13 -12.05 -0.30
CA TYR A 711 13.22 -11.12 -0.03
C TYR A 711 13.96 -11.57 1.23
N ILE A 712 15.15 -12.14 1.08
CA ILE A 712 15.79 -12.98 2.11
C ILE A 712 17.21 -12.49 2.35
N SER A 713 17.49 -11.89 3.51
CA SER A 713 18.80 -11.28 3.81
C SER A 713 19.36 -11.55 5.20
N ASN A 714 20.68 -11.47 5.32
CA ASN A 714 21.39 -11.55 6.60
C ASN A 714 21.08 -12.81 7.44
N ASN A 715 20.53 -13.88 6.86
CA ASN A 715 20.18 -15.07 7.62
C ASN A 715 21.39 -16.00 7.75
N ILE A 716 21.54 -16.61 8.92
CA ILE A 716 22.45 -17.74 9.14
C ILE A 716 21.64 -19.03 9.16
N ILE A 717 22.11 -20.05 8.44
CA ILE A 717 21.53 -21.40 8.46
C ILE A 717 22.67 -22.42 8.66
N ASN A 718 22.65 -23.20 9.75
CA ASN A 718 23.74 -24.12 10.09
C ASN A 718 23.28 -25.53 10.53
N ASN A 719 23.92 -26.59 10.04
CA ASN A 719 23.67 -27.98 10.46
C ASN A 719 22.22 -28.43 10.19
N VAL A 720 21.83 -28.38 8.92
CA VAL A 720 20.50 -28.77 8.40
C VAL A 720 20.68 -29.57 7.10
N ASN A 721 19.65 -30.30 6.64
CA ASN A 721 19.78 -31.13 5.45
C ASN A 721 19.73 -30.31 4.15
N ASN A 722 18.82 -29.33 4.05
CA ASN A 722 18.78 -28.34 2.99
C ASN A 722 18.82 -26.92 3.60
N GLY A 723 19.51 -25.98 2.96
CA GLY A 723 19.60 -24.60 3.44
C GLY A 723 18.37 -23.79 3.08
N MET A 724 18.24 -23.47 1.79
CA MET A 724 17.23 -22.55 1.26
C MET A 724 16.68 -23.04 -0.09
N ASN A 725 15.36 -23.22 -0.18
CA ASN A 725 14.65 -23.49 -1.42
C ASN A 725 13.88 -22.25 -1.91
N LEU A 726 14.03 -21.91 -3.20
CA LEU A 726 13.56 -20.65 -3.81
C LEU A 726 12.63 -20.85 -5.03
N ASP A 727 12.12 -22.08 -5.24
CA ASP A 727 11.31 -22.50 -6.40
C ASP A 727 10.03 -21.65 -6.61
N SER A 728 9.95 -20.87 -7.71
CA SER A 728 8.84 -19.92 -7.98
C SER A 728 8.03 -20.29 -9.22
N TRP A 729 6.96 -21.08 -9.05
CA TRP A 729 6.13 -21.56 -10.18
C TRP A 729 5.24 -20.47 -10.81
N SER A 730 5.21 -19.25 -10.24
CA SER A 730 4.53 -18.08 -10.82
C SER A 730 5.40 -17.26 -11.77
N GLY A 731 6.70 -17.56 -11.88
CA GLY A 731 7.65 -16.82 -12.71
C GLY A 731 8.20 -15.53 -12.08
N VAL A 732 7.76 -15.17 -10.85
CA VAL A 732 8.26 -14.00 -10.12
C VAL A 732 9.62 -14.31 -9.49
N ASN A 733 10.52 -13.32 -9.44
CA ASN A 733 11.86 -13.47 -8.88
C ASN A 733 11.85 -13.59 -7.34
N SER A 734 12.81 -14.36 -6.82
CA SER A 734 13.16 -14.41 -5.40
C SER A 734 14.57 -13.83 -5.22
N TYR A 735 14.79 -13.05 -4.17
CA TYR A 735 16.02 -12.33 -3.90
C TYR A 735 16.63 -12.83 -2.59
N ALA A 736 17.84 -13.40 -2.65
CA ALA A 736 18.55 -13.93 -1.49
C ALA A 736 19.94 -13.28 -1.42
N TYR A 737 20.11 -12.32 -0.52
CA TYR A 737 21.27 -11.41 -0.45
C TYR A 737 21.98 -11.49 0.91
N ASN A 738 23.32 -11.56 0.97
CA ASN A 738 24.07 -11.57 2.23
C ASN A 738 23.64 -12.67 3.23
N ASN A 739 23.35 -13.91 2.81
CA ASN A 739 23.06 -15.02 3.73
C ASN A 739 24.29 -15.92 3.93
N THR A 740 24.42 -16.56 5.10
CA THR A 740 25.52 -17.49 5.43
C THR A 740 24.98 -18.89 5.72
N LEU A 741 25.23 -19.84 4.82
CA LEU A 741 24.81 -21.23 4.92
C LEU A 741 26.02 -22.13 5.21
N ARG A 742 25.92 -23.00 6.23
CA ARG A 742 27.05 -23.84 6.67
C ARG A 742 26.64 -25.24 7.16
N LEU A 743 27.50 -26.24 6.95
CA LEU A 743 27.22 -27.64 7.34
C LEU A 743 25.85 -28.12 6.79
N ILE A 744 25.60 -27.87 5.51
CA ILE A 744 24.33 -28.22 4.86
C ILE A 744 24.48 -29.60 4.21
N ALA A 745 23.78 -30.62 4.73
CA ALA A 745 24.11 -32.02 4.42
C ALA A 745 23.84 -32.41 2.95
N SER A 746 22.87 -31.78 2.28
CA SER A 746 22.52 -32.03 0.88
C SER A 746 22.73 -30.81 -0.01
N VAL A 747 21.99 -29.71 0.18
CA VAL A 747 21.99 -28.56 -0.75
C VAL A 747 21.86 -27.25 0.00
N GLY A 748 22.79 -26.31 -0.24
CA GLY A 748 22.76 -24.93 0.26
C GLY A 748 21.59 -24.13 -0.30
N PHE A 749 21.75 -23.53 -1.47
CA PHE A 749 20.68 -22.84 -2.21
C PHE A 749 20.15 -23.72 -3.35
N ARG A 750 18.82 -23.76 -3.51
CA ARG A 750 18.13 -24.54 -4.54
C ARG A 750 17.18 -23.69 -5.38
N HIS A 751 17.25 -23.84 -6.71
CA HIS A 751 16.26 -23.28 -7.64
C HIS A 751 16.16 -24.11 -8.94
N SER A 752 14.98 -24.66 -9.25
CA SER A 752 14.89 -25.86 -10.10
C SER A 752 14.38 -25.71 -11.54
N THR A 753 13.50 -24.75 -11.92
CA THR A 753 13.19 -24.51 -13.36
C THR A 753 12.35 -23.27 -13.76
N ILE A 754 11.52 -22.70 -12.88
CA ILE A 754 10.60 -21.59 -13.24
C ILE A 754 10.78 -20.44 -12.23
N GLY A 755 10.70 -19.20 -12.72
CA GLY A 755 11.14 -18.00 -12.01
C GLY A 755 12.64 -17.74 -12.21
N GLN A 756 13.17 -16.71 -11.56
CA GLN A 756 14.62 -16.50 -11.47
C GLN A 756 15.01 -16.08 -10.05
N ALA A 757 15.65 -16.98 -9.30
CA ALA A 757 16.28 -16.63 -8.04
C ALA A 757 17.56 -15.79 -8.28
N VAL A 758 17.68 -14.63 -7.63
CA VAL A 758 18.83 -13.73 -7.69
C VAL A 758 19.63 -13.86 -6.39
N LEU A 759 20.89 -14.27 -6.50
CA LEU A 759 21.79 -14.48 -5.36
C LEU A 759 22.93 -13.46 -5.38
N LYS A 760 23.08 -12.66 -4.32
CA LYS A 760 24.22 -11.73 -4.16
C LYS A 760 24.86 -11.84 -2.79
N ASN A 761 26.17 -11.70 -2.71
CA ASN A 761 26.92 -11.65 -1.45
C ASN A 761 26.69 -12.85 -0.50
N ASN A 762 26.26 -14.04 -0.96
CA ASN A 762 26.01 -15.17 -0.07
C ASN A 762 27.26 -16.02 0.17
N ILE A 763 27.33 -16.68 1.33
CA ILE A 763 28.34 -17.68 1.68
C ILE A 763 27.70 -19.07 1.75
N THR A 764 28.31 -20.05 1.11
CA THR A 764 28.13 -21.49 1.41
C THR A 764 29.46 -22.08 1.87
N GLN A 765 29.47 -22.85 2.97
CA GLN A 765 30.67 -23.50 3.51
C GLN A 765 30.36 -24.89 4.06
N ASN A 766 31.13 -25.91 3.67
CA ASN A 766 30.93 -27.31 4.08
C ASN A 766 29.50 -27.79 3.73
N CYS A 767 29.02 -27.44 2.54
CA CYS A 767 27.75 -27.93 1.99
C CYS A 767 28.00 -29.18 1.12
N GLY A 768 27.01 -30.07 1.01
CA GLY A 768 27.07 -31.20 0.05
C GLY A 768 27.08 -30.72 -1.41
N ASP A 769 26.29 -29.68 -1.68
CA ASP A 769 26.25 -28.85 -2.88
C ASP A 769 25.93 -27.42 -2.39
N GLY A 770 26.62 -26.38 -2.87
CA GLY A 770 26.40 -25.01 -2.40
C GLY A 770 25.22 -24.35 -3.12
N PHE A 771 25.17 -24.47 -4.44
CA PHE A 771 24.27 -23.74 -5.32
C PHE A 771 23.70 -24.65 -6.43
N LEU A 772 22.84 -25.60 -6.03
CA LEU A 772 22.18 -26.51 -6.97
C LEU A 772 21.02 -25.80 -7.70
N GLY A 773 21.27 -25.32 -8.92
CA GLY A 773 20.18 -24.81 -9.74
C GLY A 773 20.58 -24.06 -11.01
N THR A 774 19.59 -23.41 -11.61
CA THR A 774 19.80 -22.35 -12.61
C THR A 774 19.33 -21.03 -12.00
N PHE A 775 20.26 -20.12 -11.74
CA PHE A 775 19.98 -18.83 -11.10
C PHE A 775 19.93 -17.69 -12.12
N ASN A 776 19.43 -16.52 -11.70
CA ASN A 776 19.39 -15.32 -12.53
C ASN A 776 20.83 -14.93 -12.96
N VAL A 777 21.00 -14.49 -14.20
CA VAL A 777 22.29 -14.00 -14.74
C VAL A 777 22.85 -12.76 -14.03
N THR A 778 22.03 -12.10 -13.19
CA THR A 778 22.43 -10.98 -12.31
C THR A 778 22.86 -11.42 -10.89
N SER A 779 22.94 -12.72 -10.64
CA SER A 779 23.50 -13.27 -9.40
C SER A 779 25.02 -13.14 -9.42
N ASP A 780 25.63 -12.58 -8.37
CA ASP A 780 27.06 -12.28 -8.36
C ASP A 780 27.66 -12.08 -6.95
N TYR A 781 28.99 -12.06 -6.82
CA TYR A 781 29.71 -11.86 -5.55
C TYR A 781 29.40 -12.90 -4.44
N ASN A 782 29.02 -14.12 -4.81
CA ASN A 782 28.79 -15.23 -3.87
C ASN A 782 30.10 -16.01 -3.59
N ILE A 783 30.18 -16.76 -2.48
CA ILE A 783 31.33 -17.62 -2.12
C ILE A 783 30.87 -19.06 -1.89
N SER A 784 31.61 -20.02 -2.46
CA SER A 784 31.57 -21.43 -2.07
C SER A 784 32.97 -22.02 -1.86
N ASP A 785 33.09 -22.97 -0.93
CA ASP A 785 34.26 -23.84 -0.77
C ASP A 785 34.32 -24.97 -1.81
N LEU A 786 33.25 -25.20 -2.58
CA LEU A 786 33.22 -26.12 -3.71
C LEU A 786 33.71 -25.48 -5.03
N ALA A 787 34.11 -26.32 -5.98
CA ALA A 787 34.68 -25.89 -7.25
C ALA A 787 33.62 -25.73 -8.35
N ALA A 788 33.54 -24.54 -8.96
CA ALA A 788 32.62 -24.19 -10.05
C ALA A 788 31.13 -24.35 -9.69
N ASP A 789 30.78 -23.84 -8.51
CA ASP A 789 29.50 -23.95 -7.80
C ASP A 789 28.81 -22.58 -7.66
N ALA A 790 29.45 -21.62 -6.99
CA ALA A 790 28.88 -20.30 -6.71
C ALA A 790 28.60 -19.48 -8.00
N PRO A 791 27.34 -19.05 -8.24
CA PRO A 791 26.93 -18.39 -9.48
C PRO A 791 27.37 -16.92 -9.49
N GLY A 792 27.88 -16.47 -10.65
CA GLY A 792 28.32 -15.09 -10.89
C GLY A 792 29.68 -14.99 -11.57
N ALA A 793 30.08 -13.78 -11.94
CA ALA A 793 31.36 -13.50 -12.60
C ALA A 793 32.45 -13.06 -11.61
N ASN A 794 32.05 -12.40 -10.52
CA ASN A 794 32.89 -11.99 -9.39
C ASN A 794 32.81 -12.97 -8.21
N SER A 795 31.93 -13.98 -8.30
CA SER A 795 31.76 -15.04 -7.29
C SER A 795 33.01 -15.91 -7.13
N LYS A 796 33.37 -16.23 -5.87
CA LYS A 796 34.56 -17.00 -5.52
C LYS A 796 34.21 -18.47 -5.31
N ASN A 797 35.02 -19.34 -5.89
CA ASN A 797 34.87 -20.79 -5.85
C ASN A 797 36.13 -21.44 -5.27
N SER A 798 36.02 -22.66 -4.77
CA SER A 798 37.09 -23.36 -4.03
C SER A 798 37.67 -22.51 -2.88
N THR A 799 36.84 -21.68 -2.26
CA THR A 799 37.24 -20.59 -1.36
C THR A 799 36.65 -20.79 0.04
N THR A 800 37.52 -21.01 1.03
CA THR A 800 37.13 -21.14 2.45
C THR A 800 37.05 -19.77 3.13
N VAL A 801 36.03 -19.56 3.95
CA VAL A 801 35.85 -18.38 4.80
C VAL A 801 36.25 -18.70 6.24
N ALA A 802 36.96 -17.79 6.89
CA ALA A 802 37.29 -17.88 8.31
C ALA A 802 36.23 -17.16 9.17
N PHE A 803 35.56 -17.90 10.05
CA PHE A 803 34.62 -17.35 11.05
C PHE A 803 35.30 -17.17 12.41
N ALA A 804 34.67 -16.39 13.30
CA ALA A 804 35.18 -16.07 14.64
C ALA A 804 35.29 -17.30 15.55
N ASP A 805 34.22 -18.09 15.72
CA ASP A 805 34.26 -19.39 16.40
C ASP A 805 33.20 -20.37 15.85
N ALA A 806 33.48 -20.89 14.65
CA ALA A 806 32.61 -21.87 13.98
C ALA A 806 32.46 -23.22 14.71
N ALA A 807 33.23 -23.48 15.78
CA ALA A 807 33.06 -24.67 16.62
C ALA A 807 31.95 -24.46 17.66
N ASN A 808 31.86 -23.24 18.21
CA ASN A 808 30.80 -22.82 19.15
C ASN A 808 29.62 -22.11 18.46
N LYS A 809 29.47 -22.30 17.13
CA LYS A 809 28.38 -21.75 16.29
C LYS A 809 28.37 -20.21 16.17
N ASP A 810 29.51 -19.57 16.42
CA ASP A 810 29.72 -18.15 16.20
C ASP A 810 30.23 -17.95 14.75
N PHE A 811 29.36 -17.44 13.87
CA PHE A 811 29.61 -17.30 12.43
C PHE A 811 29.71 -15.85 11.95
N HIS A 812 30.05 -14.93 12.85
CA HIS A 812 30.66 -13.66 12.46
C HIS A 812 31.96 -13.94 11.70
N LEU A 813 32.36 -13.07 10.77
CA LEU A 813 33.60 -13.19 10.02
C LEU A 813 34.78 -12.94 10.96
N SER A 814 35.83 -13.75 10.80
CA SER A 814 37.07 -13.55 11.55
C SER A 814 37.68 -12.19 11.21
N PRO A 815 38.21 -11.44 12.19
CA PRO A 815 39.00 -10.24 11.91
C PRO A 815 40.20 -10.47 10.98
N THR A 816 40.64 -11.72 10.80
CA THR A 816 41.72 -12.13 9.87
C THR A 816 41.22 -12.85 8.61
N ASP A 817 39.91 -12.86 8.32
CA ASP A 817 39.40 -13.39 7.06
C ASP A 817 39.83 -12.52 5.87
N THR A 818 40.11 -13.17 4.75
CA THR A 818 40.54 -12.55 3.49
C THR A 818 39.72 -13.04 2.28
N ALA A 819 38.63 -13.77 2.54
CA ALA A 819 37.78 -14.38 1.52
C ALA A 819 36.47 -13.61 1.33
N ALA A 820 35.77 -13.30 2.42
CA ALA A 820 34.50 -12.60 2.46
C ALA A 820 34.64 -11.10 2.76
N ARG A 821 35.63 -10.71 3.59
CA ARG A 821 35.76 -9.33 4.05
C ARG A 821 36.08 -8.34 2.95
N ASN A 822 35.25 -7.30 2.80
CA ASN A 822 35.38 -6.20 1.85
C ASN A 822 35.44 -6.67 0.39
N PHE A 823 34.56 -7.62 0.04
CA PHE A 823 34.44 -8.20 -1.29
C PHE A 823 33.01 -8.27 -1.86
N GLY A 824 31.98 -7.89 -1.10
CA GLY A 824 30.59 -7.88 -1.54
C GLY A 824 30.19 -6.58 -2.25
N VAL A 825 29.14 -6.62 -3.06
CA VAL A 825 28.55 -5.42 -3.67
C VAL A 825 27.70 -4.67 -2.64
N ASP A 826 27.72 -3.34 -2.66
CA ASP A 826 26.82 -2.48 -1.86
C ASP A 826 25.37 -2.64 -2.36
N LEU A 827 24.45 -2.99 -1.45
CA LEU A 827 23.02 -3.19 -1.75
C LEU A 827 22.12 -2.15 -1.05
N SER A 828 22.70 -1.10 -0.44
CA SER A 828 21.95 -0.02 0.22
C SER A 828 21.01 0.76 -0.71
N SER A 829 21.21 0.64 -2.02
CA SER A 829 20.36 1.24 -3.06
C SER A 829 20.03 0.26 -4.20
N ASP A 830 20.00 -1.05 -3.93
CA ASP A 830 19.56 -2.04 -4.93
C ASP A 830 18.06 -1.87 -5.25
N SER A 831 17.73 -1.70 -6.54
CA SER A 831 16.38 -1.38 -6.99
C SER A 831 15.39 -2.55 -6.95
N SER A 832 15.84 -3.75 -6.61
CA SER A 832 14.99 -4.93 -6.39
C SER A 832 14.83 -5.26 -4.90
N TYR A 833 15.91 -5.16 -4.11
CA TYR A 833 15.85 -5.37 -2.66
C TYR A 833 17.01 -4.70 -1.92
N LEU A 834 16.71 -3.58 -1.24
CA LEU A 834 17.67 -2.82 -0.44
C LEU A 834 17.54 -3.10 1.07
N PHE A 835 18.68 -2.99 1.76
CA PHE A 835 18.80 -2.98 3.22
C PHE A 835 20.13 -2.29 3.60
N THR A 836 20.30 -1.88 4.85
CA THR A 836 21.47 -1.10 5.31
C THR A 836 22.14 -1.67 6.56
N THR A 837 21.73 -2.86 7.02
CA THR A 837 22.27 -3.51 8.21
C THR A 837 22.67 -4.95 7.98
N ASP A 838 23.48 -5.48 8.90
CA ASP A 838 23.79 -6.90 9.03
C ASP A 838 22.83 -7.64 9.99
N ILE A 839 23.15 -8.91 10.29
CA ILE A 839 22.40 -9.76 11.24
C ILE A 839 22.32 -9.19 12.67
N ASP A 840 23.32 -8.44 13.11
CA ASP A 840 23.39 -7.81 14.42
C ASP A 840 22.63 -6.48 14.48
N ASN A 841 22.12 -6.00 13.35
CA ASN A 841 21.55 -4.67 13.18
C ASN A 841 22.62 -3.55 13.24
N GLN A 842 23.89 -3.87 12.97
CA GLN A 842 24.96 -2.88 12.76
C GLN A 842 24.84 -2.30 11.35
N THR A 843 25.21 -1.02 11.17
CA THR A 843 25.10 -0.33 9.87
C THR A 843 26.21 -0.77 8.92
N ARG A 844 25.86 -1.33 7.75
CA ARG A 844 26.81 -1.65 6.68
C ARG A 844 27.37 -0.37 6.04
N PRO A 845 28.63 -0.36 5.59
CA PRO A 845 29.30 0.86 5.15
C PRO A 845 28.79 1.35 3.79
N SER A 846 28.08 2.48 3.77
CA SER A 846 27.43 3.08 2.59
C SER A 846 28.29 4.17 1.92
N SER A 847 29.52 3.85 1.51
CA SER A 847 30.42 4.81 0.86
C SER A 847 31.16 4.20 -0.33
N SER A 848 31.40 4.98 -1.39
CA SER A 848 32.14 4.55 -2.60
C SER A 848 33.64 4.26 -2.37
N SER A 849 34.07 4.18 -1.12
CA SER A 849 35.43 3.90 -0.67
C SER A 849 35.53 2.70 0.28
N THR A 850 34.40 2.03 0.54
CA THR A 850 34.27 0.91 1.49
C THR A 850 33.40 -0.16 0.85
N ILE A 851 33.91 -1.37 0.74
CA ILE A 851 33.23 -2.51 0.10
C ILE A 851 32.57 -3.32 1.22
N TRP A 852 31.33 -3.78 1.03
CA TRP A 852 30.63 -4.62 2.01
C TRP A 852 31.35 -5.95 2.23
N ASP A 853 31.16 -6.54 3.41
CA ASP A 853 31.48 -7.94 3.64
C ASP A 853 30.46 -8.87 2.96
N ILE A 854 30.92 -10.02 2.47
CA ILE A 854 30.07 -11.09 1.94
C ILE A 854 29.50 -11.90 3.13
N GLY A 855 28.22 -12.28 3.09
CA GLY A 855 27.54 -13.05 4.12
C GLY A 855 26.75 -12.21 5.13
N ALA A 856 26.21 -12.87 6.14
CA ALA A 856 25.23 -12.30 7.08
C ALA A 856 25.77 -11.22 8.04
N ASP A 857 27.09 -11.19 8.23
CA ASP A 857 27.82 -10.29 9.13
C ASP A 857 28.48 -9.13 8.36
N GLU A 858 28.86 -8.07 9.07
CA GLU A 858 29.74 -7.00 8.59
C GLU A 858 30.86 -6.78 9.62
N ALA A 859 31.99 -7.46 9.45
CA ALA A 859 32.98 -7.52 10.52
C ALA A 859 33.60 -6.15 10.79
N ALA A 860 33.57 -5.74 12.05
CA ALA A 860 34.02 -4.44 12.52
C ALA A 860 35.44 -4.07 12.01
N ALA A 861 35.58 -2.83 11.53
CA ALA A 861 36.85 -2.29 11.04
C ALA A 861 37.80 -1.97 12.22
N PRO A 862 38.97 -2.62 12.33
CA PRO A 862 39.88 -2.40 13.46
C PRO A 862 40.63 -1.07 13.33
N ILE A 863 40.27 -0.08 14.14
CA ILE A 863 40.94 1.22 14.20
C ILE A 863 42.19 1.14 15.09
N TYR A 864 43.37 1.08 14.48
CA TYR A 864 44.65 1.04 15.18
C TYR A 864 45.18 2.44 15.51
N TYR A 865 45.07 2.86 16.76
CA TYR A 865 45.75 4.05 17.28
C TYR A 865 47.17 3.70 17.77
N SER A 866 48.18 4.45 17.31
CA SER A 866 49.54 4.34 17.84
C SER A 866 49.70 5.15 19.14
N VAL A 867 50.09 4.48 20.23
CA VAL A 867 50.26 5.10 21.56
C VAL A 867 51.75 5.24 21.87
N GLY A 868 52.31 6.41 21.56
CA GLY A 868 53.72 6.75 21.83
C GLY A 868 53.90 7.57 23.11
N GLN A 869 55.03 7.40 23.81
CA GLN A 869 55.45 8.27 24.93
C GLN A 869 55.98 9.64 24.46
N SER A 870 55.97 9.91 23.15
CA SER A 870 56.47 11.14 22.54
C SER A 870 55.61 11.51 21.34
N VAL A 871 55.35 12.82 21.20
CA VAL A 871 54.73 13.43 20.00
C VAL A 871 55.76 14.08 19.07
N ALA A 872 57.05 13.83 19.30
CA ALA A 872 58.12 14.29 18.42
C ALA A 872 58.04 13.58 17.05
N ASP A 873 58.45 14.29 16.01
CA ASP A 873 58.49 13.76 14.64
C ASP A 873 59.48 12.60 14.54
N LEU A 874 58.99 11.39 14.22
CA LEU A 874 59.78 10.16 14.20
C LEU A 874 60.51 9.91 12.86
N LYS A 875 60.46 10.87 11.92
CA LYS A 875 61.15 10.77 10.63
C LYS A 875 62.67 10.70 10.81
N ILE A 876 63.29 9.76 10.12
CA ILE A 876 64.74 9.66 9.96
C ILE A 876 65.05 9.88 8.48
N GLY A 877 65.90 10.87 8.17
CA GLY A 877 66.21 11.26 6.80
C GLY A 877 65.09 12.06 6.14
N THR A 878 65.00 11.98 4.80
CA THR A 878 63.96 12.63 3.99
C THR A 878 63.10 11.58 3.29
N PRO A 879 62.27 10.82 4.03
CA PRO A 879 61.59 9.66 3.48
C PRO A 879 60.57 10.04 2.40
N THR A 880 60.53 9.28 1.31
CA THR A 880 59.42 9.32 0.35
C THR A 880 58.33 8.36 0.79
N ILE A 881 57.08 8.79 0.65
CA ILE A 881 55.89 8.00 1.01
C ILE A 881 55.13 7.73 -0.28
N THR A 882 54.91 6.46 -0.58
CA THR A 882 53.97 6.01 -1.61
C THR A 882 52.85 5.23 -0.92
N ILE A 883 51.60 5.58 -1.21
CA ILE A 883 50.42 4.84 -0.74
C ILE A 883 49.66 4.36 -1.97
N THR A 884 49.55 3.04 -2.12
CA THR A 884 48.85 2.40 -3.25
C THR A 884 47.94 1.31 -2.68
N SER A 885 46.63 1.40 -2.94
CA SER A 885 45.64 0.42 -2.48
C SER A 885 45.73 0.05 -0.99
N GLY A 886 45.94 1.06 -0.14
CA GLY A 886 46.08 0.89 1.32
C GLY A 886 47.47 0.42 1.80
N ILE A 887 48.37 0.00 0.91
CA ILE A 887 49.75 -0.36 1.27
C ILE A 887 50.60 0.90 1.36
N LEU A 888 51.28 1.07 2.49
CA LEU A 888 52.27 2.12 2.74
C LEU A 888 53.68 1.61 2.45
N GLU A 889 54.30 2.12 1.39
CA GLU A 889 55.74 1.95 1.16
C GLU A 889 56.52 3.17 1.70
N LEU A 890 57.55 2.90 2.50
CA LEU A 890 58.46 3.90 3.06
C LEU A 890 59.82 3.81 2.37
N GLY A 891 60.08 4.75 1.47
CA GLY A 891 61.38 4.90 0.81
C GLY A 891 62.38 5.59 1.72
N ILE A 892 63.42 4.87 2.14
CA ILE A 892 64.64 5.44 2.72
C ILE A 892 65.62 5.81 1.59
N GLY A 893 66.04 7.08 1.57
CA GLY A 893 67.06 7.63 0.67
C GLY A 893 68.31 8.07 1.42
#